data_AF-A0A970J4L0-F1
#
_entry.id   AF-A0A970J4L0-F1
#
_cell.length_a   1.000
_cell.length_b   1.000
_cell.length_c   1.000
_cell.angle_alpha   90.00
_cell.angle_beta   90.00
_cell.angle_gamma   90.00
#
_symmetry.space_group_name_H-M   'P 1'
#
loop_
_entity.id
_entity.type
_entity.pdbx_description
1 polymer ?
#
loop_
_entity_poly.entity_id
_entity_poly.type
_entity_poly.pdbx_seq_one_letter_code
_entity_poly.pdbx_strand_id
1 'polypeptide(L)'
;MHPYIEYVNPHLGKRLVQIGLDKRFVRGNGSRLFDADGVEYLDCIAAYGALPFGYNPPLIWEAVNAVQASSEPSFIQPSMLEAAGRLAEALINAAPAGMAYVTFVNSGAEAVEAAVKLCRAKTGKLGILSTKNSFHGKTLGALSATGNPSYQDAFGAPLPGFAHIPYGDVQALESYLAEHAHETAAFIIEPIQGEGGIVEPPEGYLRAVQEICSSYGVLTIFDEIQTGLGRTGYLFACEREGVTPDVMVLAKALGGGLVPVGAVLCKAEVYTEDFGHKHSSTFAGNTLACRIGLRVMEILTENDQALVKEIRRKGERLKGLLLEVAERYPQIIRGIRGQGLMLGVDFGHDKDVYPDSLLGILAEQEFLTPLIASYLLNTEKVRVAPTLNGASVIRIEPPLIITDDEIERIASAVENVAKMLAQRNTANFLGHLIGYTPEEPAEPVSEPASPAAEPIAQEDDGRFAFLVHPVDLANYSDFDASLAVFSEEQLADLSSRWNDLVEPFVVGTTRIESNTGETAYGDFICLPRTADEFLAMDRDQAIAEIRQAIELAKERGARLVGLGAYTSVVTMGGRSLVPYVDVALTTGNSYTVVSGIEAVTTAAQSLDVTLETSTAAVLGASGAIGKALSTLLAESVQELILIGNPRNAGKSEFRMRKVVVQILQHLRQLADKGHEFAAGTIGDYVRKRQDLPSADADLSEWLDYVETLLMEDAPFVITTDAAAHLPKADLIVAATSSPEALITPAMLKWGAVICDLSRPANVSREVLHERPDVLVIDGGVVEVPNRPDLGWNFGFEQGQAYACMSETMMLALEKRYENASLGADLNIEHIQYLRGLADKHGFALAGLRSFDRPLTSEELERVRRLRAKGADTEDKIAQNA
;
A
#
# COMPACT_ATOMS: atom_id res chain seq x y z
N MET A 1 -23.60 -10.73 -5.39
CA MET A 1 -22.97 -9.48 -4.92
C MET A 1 -23.98 -8.73 -4.07
N HIS A 2 -23.57 -8.09 -2.97
CA HIS A 2 -24.50 -7.36 -2.08
C HIS A 2 -25.02 -6.08 -2.77
N PRO A 3 -26.32 -5.71 -2.68
CA PRO A 3 -26.86 -4.54 -3.39
C PRO A 3 -26.16 -3.21 -3.06
N TYR A 4 -25.58 -3.08 -1.87
CA TYR A 4 -24.75 -1.92 -1.50
C TYR A 4 -23.52 -1.78 -2.40
N ILE A 5 -22.85 -2.90 -2.70
CA ILE A 5 -21.68 -2.94 -3.58
C ILE A 5 -22.11 -2.62 -5.01
N GLU A 6 -23.26 -3.14 -5.43
CA GLU A 6 -23.71 -2.98 -6.82
C GLU A 6 -24.29 -1.59 -7.13
N TYR A 7 -25.06 -1.01 -6.21
CA TYR A 7 -25.89 0.16 -6.51
C TYR A 7 -25.64 1.38 -5.62
N VAL A 8 -24.87 1.28 -4.53
CA VAL A 8 -24.67 2.39 -3.58
C VAL A 8 -23.23 2.88 -3.59
N ASN A 9 -22.27 2.03 -3.26
CA ASN A 9 -20.86 2.37 -3.24
C ASN A 9 -19.99 1.13 -3.52
N PRO A 10 -19.60 0.87 -4.78
CA PRO A 10 -18.80 -0.30 -5.13
C PRO A 10 -17.42 -0.29 -4.50
N HIS A 11 -16.80 0.90 -4.35
CA HIS A 11 -15.45 1.01 -3.81
C HIS A 11 -15.43 0.74 -2.30
N LEU A 12 -16.30 1.42 -1.53
CA LEU A 12 -16.39 1.18 -0.09
C LEU A 12 -16.91 -0.22 0.20
N GLY A 13 -17.89 -0.70 -0.57
CA GLY A 13 -18.43 -2.03 -0.41
C GLY A 13 -17.37 -3.13 -0.60
N LYS A 14 -16.53 -3.03 -1.64
CA LYS A 14 -15.38 -3.94 -1.83
C LYS A 14 -14.38 -3.85 -0.68
N ARG A 15 -14.03 -2.63 -0.26
CA ARG A 15 -13.09 -2.40 0.84
C ARG A 15 -13.57 -3.04 2.14
N LEU A 16 -14.86 -2.89 2.49
CA LEU A 16 -15.45 -3.52 3.68
C LEU A 16 -15.34 -5.04 3.65
N VAL A 17 -15.50 -5.68 2.48
CA VAL A 17 -15.32 -7.13 2.32
C VAL A 17 -13.84 -7.52 2.50
N GLN A 18 -12.92 -6.79 1.86
CA GLN A 18 -11.48 -7.06 1.93
C GLN A 18 -10.99 -7.07 3.37
N ILE A 19 -11.39 -6.07 4.16
CA ILE A 19 -11.01 -5.96 5.57
C ILE A 19 -11.97 -6.65 6.54
N GLY A 20 -12.97 -7.41 6.09
CA GLY A 20 -13.86 -8.18 6.97
C GLY A 20 -14.83 -7.36 7.85
N LEU A 21 -15.20 -6.15 7.42
CA LEU A 21 -16.17 -5.27 8.10
C LEU A 21 -17.57 -5.31 7.46
N ASP A 22 -17.85 -6.26 6.57
CA ASP A 22 -19.06 -6.38 5.77
C ASP A 22 -20.25 -7.07 6.48
N LYS A 23 -20.24 -7.14 7.81
CA LYS A 23 -21.28 -7.81 8.61
C LYS A 23 -22.67 -7.28 8.28
N ARG A 24 -23.60 -8.20 8.02
CA ARG A 24 -25.02 -7.90 7.80
C ARG A 24 -25.81 -7.97 9.10
N PHE A 25 -26.03 -6.82 9.73
CA PHE A 25 -26.90 -6.72 10.89
C PHE A 25 -28.39 -6.73 10.50
N VAL A 26 -29.17 -7.58 11.17
CA VAL A 26 -30.62 -7.74 10.90
C VAL A 26 -31.49 -7.32 12.07
N ARG A 27 -30.90 -7.12 13.25
CA ARG A 27 -31.59 -6.66 14.46
C ARG A 27 -30.64 -5.85 15.34
N GLY A 28 -31.19 -4.89 16.08
CA GLY A 28 -30.47 -4.16 17.12
C GLY A 28 -31.38 -3.84 18.30
N ASN A 29 -30.82 -3.78 19.51
CA ASN A 29 -31.52 -3.37 20.72
C ASN A 29 -30.52 -2.76 21.72
N GLY A 30 -30.78 -1.53 22.17
CA GLY A 30 -29.85 -0.80 23.04
C GLY A 30 -28.48 -0.67 22.38
N SER A 31 -27.41 -1.00 23.10
CA SER A 31 -26.02 -0.99 22.60
C SER A 31 -25.65 -2.19 21.72
N ARG A 32 -26.59 -3.07 21.38
CA ARG A 32 -26.28 -4.36 20.76
C ARG A 32 -26.85 -4.50 19.35
N LEU A 33 -26.08 -5.12 18.48
CA LEU A 33 -26.45 -5.54 17.14
C LEU A 33 -26.41 -7.07 17.02
N PHE A 34 -27.21 -7.60 16.10
CA PHE A 34 -27.26 -9.03 15.81
C PHE A 34 -27.16 -9.23 14.30
N ASP A 35 -26.22 -10.06 13.88
CA ASP A 35 -26.09 -10.42 12.47
C ASP A 35 -27.12 -11.47 12.03
N ALA A 36 -27.11 -11.82 10.75
CA ALA A 36 -28.03 -12.79 10.16
C ALA A 36 -27.92 -14.20 10.77
N ASP A 37 -26.78 -14.53 11.38
CA ASP A 37 -26.52 -15.81 12.04
C ASP A 37 -26.87 -15.77 13.54
N GLY A 38 -27.30 -14.61 14.04
CA GLY A 38 -27.73 -14.40 15.43
C GLY A 38 -26.59 -14.05 16.39
N VAL A 39 -25.38 -13.79 15.90
CA VAL A 39 -24.23 -13.39 16.74
C VAL A 39 -24.45 -11.96 17.24
N GLU A 40 -24.24 -11.75 18.54
CA GLU A 40 -24.35 -10.45 19.19
C GLU A 40 -23.04 -9.65 19.12
N TYR A 41 -23.14 -8.38 18.76
CA TYR A 41 -22.03 -7.43 18.72
C TYR A 41 -22.36 -6.21 19.59
N LEU A 42 -21.38 -5.76 20.38
CA LEU A 42 -21.48 -4.51 21.12
C LEU A 42 -21.11 -3.34 20.20
N ASP A 43 -22.01 -2.37 20.03
CA ASP A 43 -21.76 -1.19 19.19
C ASP A 43 -21.13 -0.05 19.99
N CYS A 44 -19.88 0.26 19.65
CA CYS A 44 -19.10 1.37 20.21
C CYS A 44 -18.88 2.49 19.19
N ILE A 45 -19.64 2.50 18.08
CA ILE A 45 -19.66 3.59 17.11
C ILE A 45 -20.88 4.48 17.31
N ALA A 46 -22.04 3.88 17.65
CA ALA A 46 -23.32 4.57 17.82
C ALA A 46 -23.66 5.48 16.63
N ALA A 47 -23.36 5.02 15.42
CA ALA A 47 -23.44 5.80 14.17
C ALA A 47 -22.76 7.18 14.28
N TYR A 48 -21.51 7.20 14.75
CA TYR A 48 -20.68 8.40 14.92
C TYR A 48 -21.34 9.40 15.89
N GLY A 49 -21.95 8.88 16.96
CA GLY A 49 -22.66 9.66 17.98
C GLY A 49 -24.15 9.94 17.70
N ALA A 50 -24.69 9.55 16.55
CA ALA A 50 -26.10 9.79 16.20
C ALA A 50 -27.12 8.86 16.86
N LEU A 51 -26.68 7.78 17.54
CA LEU A 51 -27.51 6.84 18.30
C LEU A 51 -27.33 7.04 19.82
N PRO A 52 -27.83 8.14 20.42
CA PRO A 52 -27.60 8.43 21.84
C PRO A 52 -28.16 7.35 22.76
N PHE A 53 -29.28 6.73 22.40
CA PHE A 53 -29.94 5.69 23.19
C PHE A 53 -29.87 4.30 22.52
N GLY A 54 -28.93 4.13 21.58
CA GLY A 54 -28.74 2.88 20.86
C GLY A 54 -29.88 2.55 19.89
N TYR A 55 -30.03 1.27 19.59
CA TYR A 55 -31.01 0.76 18.63
C TYR A 55 -32.37 0.52 19.27
N ASN A 56 -33.43 0.93 18.56
CA ASN A 56 -34.83 0.75 18.96
C ASN A 56 -35.18 1.21 20.39
N PRO A 57 -34.79 2.44 20.82
CA PRO A 57 -35.10 2.92 22.15
C PRO A 57 -36.63 3.10 22.35
N PRO A 58 -37.24 2.45 23.36
CA PRO A 58 -38.70 2.47 23.54
C PRO A 58 -39.28 3.88 23.62
N LEU A 59 -38.64 4.76 24.38
CA LEU A 59 -39.11 6.13 24.60
C LEU A 59 -39.15 6.98 23.32
N ILE A 60 -38.27 6.71 22.36
CA ILE A 60 -38.28 7.44 21.07
C ILE A 60 -39.36 6.87 20.15
N TRP A 61 -39.54 5.55 20.13
CA TRP A 61 -40.63 4.91 19.39
C TRP A 61 -42.01 5.31 19.93
N GLU A 62 -42.14 5.52 21.25
CA GLU A 62 -43.34 6.09 21.86
C GLU A 62 -43.64 7.48 21.28
N ALA A 63 -42.63 8.35 21.11
CA ALA A 63 -42.81 9.66 20.50
C ALA A 63 -43.24 9.57 19.02
N VAL A 64 -42.66 8.65 18.25
CA VAL A 64 -43.07 8.37 16.85
C VAL A 64 -44.54 7.94 16.81
N ASN A 65 -44.90 6.96 17.64
CA ASN A 65 -46.25 6.39 17.68
C ASN A 65 -47.28 7.41 18.16
N ALA A 66 -46.90 8.31 19.07
CA ALA A 66 -47.77 9.39 19.54
C ALA A 66 -48.13 10.36 18.41
N VAL A 67 -47.16 10.72 17.54
CA VAL A 67 -47.43 11.56 16.34
C VAL A 67 -48.36 10.83 15.37
N GLN A 68 -48.13 9.54 15.12
CA GLN A 68 -49.02 8.75 14.27
C GLN A 68 -50.43 8.66 14.83
N ALA A 69 -50.58 8.38 16.13
CA ALA A 69 -51.85 8.22 16.80
C ALA A 69 -52.65 9.53 16.87
N SER A 70 -51.98 10.66 17.08
CA SER A 70 -52.62 11.98 17.10
C SER A 70 -52.99 12.48 15.70
N SER A 71 -52.42 11.89 14.64
CA SER A 71 -52.51 12.38 13.26
C SER A 71 -52.04 13.83 13.11
N GLU A 72 -51.09 14.27 13.95
CA GLU A 72 -50.49 15.60 13.83
C GLU A 72 -49.70 15.67 12.51
N PRO A 73 -50.00 16.63 11.61
CA PRO A 73 -49.37 16.67 10.29
C PRO A 73 -47.89 17.08 10.39
N SER A 74 -47.02 16.43 9.61
CA SER A 74 -45.57 16.65 9.71
C SER A 74 -45.05 17.87 8.95
N PHE A 75 -45.49 18.06 7.70
CA PHE A 75 -45.02 19.13 6.82
C PHE A 75 -46.18 20.07 6.47
N ILE A 76 -46.19 21.27 7.06
CA ILE A 76 -47.32 22.22 6.94
C ILE A 76 -46.88 23.65 6.59
N GLN A 77 -45.64 23.84 6.14
CA GLN A 77 -45.17 25.17 5.70
C GLN A 77 -46.07 25.70 4.56
N PRO A 78 -46.39 27.01 4.50
CA PRO A 78 -46.00 28.08 5.43
C PRO A 78 -47.06 28.31 6.54
N SER A 79 -47.06 27.46 7.57
CA SER A 79 -47.90 27.61 8.78
C SER A 79 -47.03 27.69 10.03
N MET A 80 -47.61 28.12 11.15
CA MET A 80 -46.92 28.06 12.46
C MET A 80 -46.67 26.59 12.84
N LEU A 81 -45.39 26.27 13.09
CA LEU A 81 -44.92 24.92 13.40
C LEU A 81 -44.86 24.73 14.93
N GLU A 82 -45.98 24.33 15.55
CA GLU A 82 -46.08 24.20 17.03
C GLU A 82 -44.99 23.29 17.61
N ALA A 83 -44.78 22.10 17.05
CA ALA A 83 -43.77 21.16 17.53
C ALA A 83 -42.34 21.75 17.45
N ALA A 84 -42.03 22.50 16.39
CA ALA A 84 -40.75 23.19 16.26
C ALA A 84 -40.60 24.29 17.30
N GLY A 85 -41.66 25.08 17.56
CA GLY A 85 -41.66 26.09 18.62
C GLY A 85 -41.40 25.50 20.00
N ARG A 86 -42.02 24.36 20.31
CA ARG A 86 -41.80 23.61 21.56
C ARG A 86 -40.38 23.08 21.69
N LEU A 87 -39.82 22.48 20.63
CA LEU A 87 -38.43 22.03 20.65
C LEU A 87 -37.47 23.20 20.81
N ALA A 88 -37.73 24.33 20.12
CA ALA A 88 -36.92 25.53 20.27
C ALA A 88 -36.95 26.05 21.71
N GLU A 89 -38.12 26.10 22.35
CA GLU A 89 -38.26 26.47 23.77
C GLU A 89 -37.44 25.54 24.68
N ALA A 90 -37.53 24.22 24.50
CA ALA A 90 -36.75 23.25 25.28
C ALA A 90 -35.23 23.42 25.08
N LEU A 91 -34.79 23.64 23.84
CA LEU A 91 -33.38 23.87 23.52
C LEU A 91 -32.85 25.17 24.13
N ILE A 92 -33.59 26.27 24.02
CA ILE A 92 -33.19 27.57 24.58
C ILE A 92 -33.15 27.53 26.11
N ASN A 93 -34.13 26.90 26.76
CA ASN A 93 -34.15 26.76 28.22
C ASN A 93 -32.99 25.92 28.76
N ALA A 94 -32.48 24.99 27.96
CA ALA A 94 -31.38 24.12 28.34
C ALA A 94 -29.99 24.68 27.94
N ALA A 95 -29.93 25.54 26.92
CA ALA A 95 -28.68 26.11 26.40
C ALA A 95 -28.02 27.09 27.39
N PRO A 96 -26.71 27.38 27.21
CA PRO A 96 -26.04 28.44 27.96
C PRO A 96 -26.78 29.79 27.84
N ALA A 97 -26.77 30.55 28.93
CA ALA A 97 -27.53 31.78 29.06
C ALA A 97 -27.19 32.81 27.96
N GLY A 98 -28.20 33.29 27.25
CA GLY A 98 -28.06 34.31 26.20
C GLY A 98 -28.50 33.85 24.81
N MET A 99 -28.62 32.54 24.58
CA MET A 99 -29.25 32.00 23.38
C MET A 99 -30.75 32.38 23.35
N ALA A 100 -31.27 32.71 22.17
CA ALA A 100 -32.64 33.22 22.04
C ALA A 100 -33.45 32.62 20.87
N TYR A 101 -32.82 32.32 19.74
CA TYR A 101 -33.52 31.84 18.55
C TYR A 101 -32.96 30.52 18.06
N VAL A 102 -33.83 29.71 17.43
CA VAL A 102 -33.49 28.41 16.84
C VAL A 102 -33.94 28.37 15.39
N THR A 103 -33.03 28.01 14.49
CA THR A 103 -33.34 27.66 13.10
C THR A 103 -33.16 26.16 12.91
N PHE A 104 -34.21 25.45 12.49
CA PHE A 104 -34.12 24.01 12.21
C PHE A 104 -33.68 23.73 10.78
N VAL A 105 -32.98 22.61 10.63
CA VAL A 105 -32.48 22.03 9.38
C VAL A 105 -32.50 20.50 9.50
N ASN A 106 -31.94 19.77 8.54
CA ASN A 106 -32.05 18.30 8.50
C ASN A 106 -30.75 17.57 8.85
N SER A 107 -29.62 18.26 8.88
CA SER A 107 -28.32 17.64 9.19
C SER A 107 -27.36 18.61 9.84
N GLY A 108 -26.21 18.08 10.31
CA GLY A 108 -25.13 18.90 10.82
C GLY A 108 -24.51 19.82 9.77
N ALA A 109 -24.26 19.32 8.56
CA ALA A 109 -23.72 20.13 7.47
C ALA A 109 -24.66 21.27 7.07
N GLU A 110 -25.98 21.02 7.04
CA GLU A 110 -26.97 22.07 6.82
C GLU A 110 -26.99 23.10 7.97
N ALA A 111 -26.74 22.68 9.21
CA ALA A 111 -26.69 23.57 10.36
C ALA A 111 -25.49 24.51 10.28
N VAL A 112 -24.33 23.98 9.87
CA VAL A 112 -23.13 24.76 9.58
C VAL A 112 -23.38 25.75 8.44
N GLU A 113 -24.01 25.34 7.34
CA GLU A 113 -24.35 26.26 6.24
C GLU A 113 -25.31 27.37 6.68
N ALA A 114 -26.33 27.02 7.47
CA ALA A 114 -27.26 27.99 8.04
C ALA A 114 -26.55 28.97 8.98
N ALA A 115 -25.64 28.50 9.84
CA ALA A 115 -24.82 29.34 10.72
C ALA A 115 -23.90 30.29 9.93
N VAL A 116 -23.21 29.80 8.89
CA VAL A 116 -22.38 30.63 8.01
C VAL A 116 -23.22 31.73 7.35
N LYS A 117 -24.39 31.38 6.79
CA LYS A 117 -25.32 32.35 6.19
C LYS A 117 -25.80 33.38 7.20
N LEU A 118 -26.13 32.95 8.41
CA LEU A 118 -26.56 33.80 9.51
C LEU A 118 -25.47 34.83 9.87
N CYS A 119 -24.24 34.37 10.09
CA CYS A 119 -23.11 35.25 10.43
C CYS A 119 -22.77 36.24 9.30
N ARG A 120 -22.79 35.78 8.03
CA ARG A 120 -22.58 36.67 6.88
C ARG A 120 -23.69 37.71 6.74
N ALA A 121 -24.95 37.33 6.92
CA ALA A 121 -26.08 38.25 6.89
C ALA A 121 -26.02 39.28 8.02
N LYS A 122 -25.51 38.88 9.20
CA LYS A 122 -25.35 39.77 10.36
C LYS A 122 -24.23 40.79 10.19
N THR A 123 -23.08 40.34 9.68
CA THR A 123 -21.85 41.14 9.66
C THR A 123 -21.63 41.87 8.34
N GLY A 124 -22.22 41.39 7.24
CA GLY A 124 -21.90 41.82 5.87
C GLY A 124 -20.52 41.37 5.38
N LYS A 125 -19.79 40.60 6.19
CA LYS A 125 -18.43 40.10 5.90
C LYS A 125 -18.51 38.71 5.26
N LEU A 126 -17.51 38.33 4.47
CA LEU A 126 -17.51 37.03 3.75
C LEU A 126 -16.65 35.97 4.43
N GLY A 127 -15.56 36.36 5.09
CA GLY A 127 -14.56 35.45 5.65
C GLY A 127 -15.13 34.53 6.73
N ILE A 128 -14.85 33.24 6.64
CA ILE A 128 -15.11 32.25 7.68
C ILE A 128 -13.76 31.62 8.03
N LEU A 129 -13.34 31.84 9.26
CA LEU A 129 -12.15 31.19 9.81
C LEU A 129 -12.55 29.85 10.42
N SER A 130 -11.72 28.83 10.23
CA SER A 130 -11.85 27.49 10.83
C SER A 130 -10.47 27.01 11.30
N THR A 131 -10.38 25.77 11.75
CA THR A 131 -9.14 25.15 12.22
C THR A 131 -8.71 24.01 11.32
N LYS A 132 -7.40 23.77 11.22
CA LYS A 132 -6.86 22.56 10.59
C LYS A 132 -7.37 21.33 11.33
N ASN A 133 -7.54 20.21 10.61
CA ASN A 133 -8.03 18.94 11.14
C ASN A 133 -9.50 18.92 11.61
N SER A 134 -10.25 20.02 11.43
CA SER A 134 -11.67 20.10 11.78
C SER A 134 -12.57 19.30 10.86
N PHE A 135 -13.80 19.01 11.31
CA PHE A 135 -14.85 18.42 10.50
C PHE A 135 -16.21 19.09 10.77
N HIS A 136 -16.67 19.86 9.78
CA HIS A 136 -17.94 20.60 9.86
C HIS A 136 -18.99 20.09 8.86
N GLY A 137 -18.69 19.03 8.11
CA GLY A 137 -19.59 18.41 7.15
C GLY A 137 -19.07 18.46 5.71
N LYS A 138 -19.87 17.89 4.78
CA LYS A 138 -19.43 17.62 3.40
C LYS A 138 -20.27 18.28 2.30
N THR A 139 -21.23 19.14 2.65
CA THR A 139 -21.81 20.07 1.66
C THR A 139 -20.80 21.16 1.34
N LEU A 140 -20.77 21.74 0.14
CA LEU A 140 -19.63 22.56 -0.32
C LEU A 140 -19.24 23.71 0.64
N GLY A 141 -20.22 24.37 1.28
CA GLY A 141 -19.93 25.41 2.29
C GLY A 141 -19.29 24.83 3.56
N ALA A 142 -19.89 23.76 4.11
CA ALA A 142 -19.38 23.06 5.29
C ALA A 142 -18.03 22.36 5.03
N LEU A 143 -17.82 21.83 3.82
CA LEU A 143 -16.58 21.21 3.37
C LEU A 143 -15.45 22.23 3.28
N SER A 144 -15.76 23.48 2.92
CA SER A 144 -14.79 24.57 2.93
C SER A 144 -14.34 24.94 4.35
N ALA A 145 -15.21 24.76 5.35
CA ALA A 145 -14.85 24.92 6.75
C ALA A 145 -14.07 23.71 7.29
N THR A 146 -14.35 22.48 6.84
CA THR A 146 -13.63 21.25 7.21
C THR A 146 -12.14 21.35 6.84
N GLY A 147 -11.24 21.33 7.82
CA GLY A 147 -9.81 21.62 7.63
C GLY A 147 -8.94 20.43 7.19
N ASN A 148 -9.37 19.65 6.20
CA ASN A 148 -8.63 18.48 5.70
C ASN A 148 -8.62 18.44 4.14
N PRO A 149 -7.45 18.68 3.50
CA PRO A 149 -7.32 18.70 2.04
C PRO A 149 -7.77 17.42 1.33
N SER A 150 -7.58 16.25 1.95
CA SER A 150 -7.99 14.96 1.36
C SER A 150 -9.49 14.87 1.07
N TYR A 151 -10.32 15.59 1.81
CA TYR A 151 -11.75 15.71 1.54
C TYR A 151 -12.10 16.85 0.58
N GLN A 152 -11.20 17.80 0.34
CA GLN A 152 -11.47 19.05 -0.35
C GLN A 152 -11.03 19.06 -1.82
N ASP A 153 -9.83 18.53 -2.11
CA ASP A 153 -9.14 18.74 -3.38
C ASP A 153 -9.97 18.27 -4.59
N ALA A 154 -10.58 17.10 -4.48
CA ALA A 154 -11.40 16.51 -5.55
C ALA A 154 -12.69 17.31 -5.86
N PHE A 155 -13.12 18.20 -4.97
CA PHE A 155 -14.37 18.95 -5.08
C PHE A 155 -14.16 20.46 -5.25
N GLY A 156 -12.91 20.93 -5.39
CA GLY A 156 -12.61 22.35 -5.54
C GLY A 156 -12.91 23.18 -4.29
N ALA A 157 -12.75 22.58 -3.11
CA ALA A 157 -12.78 23.27 -1.83
C ALA A 157 -11.34 23.60 -1.37
N PRO A 158 -11.15 24.56 -0.45
CA PRO A 158 -12.17 25.47 0.08
C PRO A 158 -12.66 26.50 -0.95
N LEU A 159 -13.92 26.91 -0.84
CA LEU A 159 -14.48 28.04 -1.58
C LEU A 159 -13.80 29.36 -1.15
N PRO A 160 -13.83 30.42 -1.99
CA PRO A 160 -13.34 31.73 -1.59
C PRO A 160 -14.02 32.25 -0.31
N GLY A 161 -13.22 32.86 0.56
CA GLY A 161 -13.68 33.38 1.85
C GLY A 161 -13.65 32.36 3.00
N PHE A 162 -12.87 31.30 2.88
CA PHE A 162 -12.56 30.36 3.97
C PHE A 162 -11.06 30.31 4.23
N ALA A 163 -10.67 30.21 5.50
CA ALA A 163 -9.28 30.07 5.93
C ALA A 163 -9.16 29.15 7.14
N HIS A 164 -7.97 28.60 7.38
CA HIS A 164 -7.71 27.65 8.47
C HIS A 164 -6.46 28.02 9.27
N ILE A 165 -6.57 28.01 10.59
CA ILE A 165 -5.44 28.15 11.54
C ILE A 165 -5.19 26.83 12.30
N PRO A 166 -4.03 26.64 12.96
CA PRO A 166 -3.86 25.51 13.87
C PRO A 166 -4.94 25.47 14.97
N TYR A 167 -5.44 24.28 15.30
CA TYR A 167 -6.40 24.09 16.40
C TYR A 167 -5.72 24.28 17.76
N GLY A 168 -6.42 24.89 18.73
CA GLY A 168 -5.87 25.11 20.08
C GLY A 168 -4.87 26.26 20.20
N ASP A 169 -4.56 26.98 19.11
CA ASP A 169 -3.58 28.06 19.07
C ASP A 169 -4.24 29.44 19.11
N VAL A 170 -4.24 30.07 20.28
CA VAL A 170 -4.83 31.41 20.48
C VAL A 170 -3.98 32.52 19.85
N GLN A 171 -2.66 32.33 19.75
CA GLN A 171 -1.77 33.31 19.14
C GLN A 171 -1.96 33.37 17.63
N ALA A 172 -2.15 32.21 16.98
CA ALA A 172 -2.51 32.13 15.57
C ALA A 172 -3.86 32.79 15.29
N LEU A 173 -4.85 32.59 16.17
CA LEU A 173 -6.15 33.26 16.07
C LEU A 173 -6.03 34.77 16.16
N GLU A 174 -5.36 35.27 17.20
CA GLU A 174 -5.18 36.72 17.41
C GLU A 174 -4.40 37.36 16.25
N SER A 175 -3.34 36.71 15.78
CA SER A 175 -2.54 37.18 14.64
C SER A 175 -3.37 37.26 13.36
N TYR A 176 -4.16 36.23 13.06
CA TYR A 176 -5.04 36.22 11.89
C TYR A 176 -6.09 37.34 11.98
N LEU A 177 -6.74 37.49 13.13
CA LEU A 177 -7.78 38.50 13.31
C LEU A 177 -7.24 39.93 13.33
N ALA A 178 -6.01 40.15 13.81
CA ALA A 178 -5.34 41.45 13.72
C ALA A 178 -5.26 41.97 12.27
N GLU A 179 -5.10 41.08 11.30
CA GLU A 179 -5.01 41.42 9.88
C GLU A 179 -6.37 41.35 9.17
N HIS A 180 -7.14 40.28 9.41
CA HIS A 180 -8.31 39.91 8.60
C HIS A 180 -9.67 40.10 9.30
N ALA A 181 -9.74 40.65 10.52
CA ALA A 181 -11.01 40.84 11.23
C ALA A 181 -12.02 41.71 10.46
N HIS A 182 -11.52 42.66 9.65
CA HIS A 182 -12.36 43.56 8.87
C HIS A 182 -13.20 42.83 7.80
N GLU A 183 -12.75 41.67 7.31
CA GLU A 183 -13.42 40.84 6.31
C GLU A 183 -13.92 39.49 6.84
N THR A 184 -13.62 39.14 8.10
CA THR A 184 -14.02 37.89 8.75
C THR A 184 -15.35 38.02 9.48
N ALA A 185 -16.35 37.27 9.06
CA ALA A 185 -17.69 37.20 9.66
C ALA A 185 -17.71 36.37 10.94
N ALA A 186 -17.09 35.19 10.91
CA ALA A 186 -17.11 34.27 12.04
C ALA A 186 -15.88 33.36 12.10
N PHE A 187 -15.61 32.85 13.31
CA PHE A 187 -14.71 31.74 13.57
C PHE A 187 -15.53 30.52 14.01
N ILE A 188 -15.44 29.42 13.26
CA ILE A 188 -16.10 28.16 13.57
C ILE A 188 -15.11 27.14 14.16
N ILE A 189 -15.49 26.51 15.28
CA ILE A 189 -14.68 25.49 15.96
C ILE A 189 -15.54 24.39 16.58
N GLU A 190 -14.97 23.19 16.68
CA GLU A 190 -15.47 22.13 17.54
C GLU A 190 -14.91 22.30 18.97
N PRO A 191 -15.71 22.11 20.05
CA PRO A 191 -15.18 22.09 21.42
C PRO A 191 -14.14 20.99 21.67
N ILE A 192 -14.27 19.87 20.97
CA ILE A 192 -13.31 18.76 20.86
C ILE A 192 -13.37 18.32 19.40
N GLN A 193 -12.25 18.29 18.67
CA GLN A 193 -12.26 17.82 17.28
C GLN A 193 -12.49 16.31 17.25
N GLY A 194 -13.66 15.88 16.77
CA GLY A 194 -14.05 14.48 16.81
C GLY A 194 -13.36 13.64 15.75
N GLU A 195 -13.64 13.97 14.49
CA GLU A 195 -13.02 13.28 13.34
C GLU A 195 -11.51 13.51 13.26
N GLY A 196 -11.01 14.57 13.91
CA GLY A 196 -9.58 14.88 14.07
C GLY A 196 -8.75 13.90 14.91
N GLY A 197 -9.36 12.83 15.43
CA GLY A 197 -8.71 11.91 16.37
C GLY A 197 -9.02 12.23 17.84
N ILE A 198 -10.22 12.72 18.12
CA ILE A 198 -10.71 13.06 19.47
C ILE A 198 -9.74 14.01 20.19
N VAL A 199 -9.48 15.17 19.59
CA VAL A 199 -8.46 16.12 20.07
C VAL A 199 -9.11 17.15 21.00
N GLU A 200 -8.73 17.10 22.27
CA GLU A 200 -9.11 18.10 23.28
C GLU A 200 -8.24 19.36 23.12
N PRO A 201 -8.81 20.57 23.16
CA PRO A 201 -8.02 21.79 23.14
C PRO A 201 -7.35 22.03 24.50
N PRO A 202 -6.33 22.91 24.57
CA PRO A 202 -5.77 23.36 25.83
C PRO A 202 -6.84 23.96 26.76
N GLU A 203 -6.65 23.84 28.07
CA GLU A 203 -7.57 24.39 29.07
C GLU A 203 -7.74 25.91 28.89
N GLY A 204 -8.98 26.39 28.85
CA GLY A 204 -9.31 27.81 28.71
C GLY A 204 -9.33 28.30 27.25
N TYR A 205 -9.10 27.41 26.28
CA TYR A 205 -9.08 27.76 24.86
C TYR A 205 -10.43 28.34 24.39
N LEU A 206 -11.56 27.71 24.72
CA LEU A 206 -12.87 28.17 24.24
C LEU A 206 -13.23 29.54 24.80
N ARG A 207 -12.83 29.80 26.06
CA ARG A 207 -12.96 31.12 26.68
C ARG A 207 -12.13 32.17 25.97
N ALA A 208 -10.84 31.88 25.73
CA ALA A 208 -9.95 32.78 25.02
C ALA A 208 -10.45 33.07 23.60
N VAL A 209 -10.95 32.05 22.89
CA VAL A 209 -11.58 32.21 21.57
C VAL A 209 -12.74 33.20 21.63
N GLN A 210 -13.66 33.03 22.58
CA GLN A 210 -14.80 33.94 22.72
C GLN A 210 -14.35 35.38 23.01
N GLU A 211 -13.38 35.57 23.91
CA GLU A 211 -12.85 36.88 24.27
C GLU A 211 -12.17 37.58 23.09
N ILE A 212 -11.29 36.87 22.38
CA ILE A 212 -10.55 37.38 21.21
C ILE A 212 -11.53 37.71 20.08
N CYS A 213 -12.42 36.80 19.71
CA CYS A 213 -13.39 37.05 18.64
C CYS A 213 -14.27 38.27 18.97
N SER A 214 -14.70 38.40 20.23
CA SER A 214 -15.48 39.56 20.69
C SER A 214 -14.69 40.88 20.57
N SER A 215 -13.40 40.91 20.93
CA SER A 215 -12.58 42.13 20.83
C SER A 215 -12.35 42.60 19.39
N TYR A 216 -12.40 41.67 18.43
CA TYR A 216 -12.24 41.94 17.00
C TYR A 216 -13.57 42.11 16.23
N GLY A 217 -14.72 41.95 16.89
CA GLY A 217 -16.03 42.02 16.24
C GLY A 217 -16.23 40.90 15.20
N VAL A 218 -15.77 39.70 15.54
CA VAL A 218 -15.96 38.46 14.79
C VAL A 218 -16.86 37.54 15.61
N LEU A 219 -17.84 36.90 14.97
CA LEU A 219 -18.78 36.03 15.67
C LEU A 219 -18.17 34.65 15.92
N THR A 220 -18.58 33.96 16.99
CA THR A 220 -18.20 32.56 17.23
C THR A 220 -19.30 31.59 16.82
N ILE A 221 -18.91 30.49 16.15
CA ILE A 221 -19.78 29.34 15.89
C ILE A 221 -19.15 28.14 16.60
N PHE A 222 -19.82 27.61 17.63
CA PHE A 222 -19.40 26.35 18.24
C PHE A 222 -20.18 25.21 17.60
N ASP A 223 -19.43 24.31 16.96
CA ASP A 223 -19.94 23.07 16.38
C ASP A 223 -20.04 21.99 17.46
N GLU A 224 -21.22 21.92 18.07
CA GLU A 224 -21.57 20.94 19.09
C GLU A 224 -22.36 19.76 18.51
N ILE A 225 -22.29 19.56 17.18
CA ILE A 225 -23.03 18.49 16.50
C ILE A 225 -22.63 17.12 17.05
N GLN A 226 -21.34 16.91 17.38
CA GLN A 226 -20.85 15.66 17.97
C GLN A 226 -20.67 15.75 19.50
N THR A 227 -20.17 16.87 20.02
CA THR A 227 -19.83 17.02 21.45
C THR A 227 -21.02 17.26 22.36
N GLY A 228 -22.11 17.80 21.81
CA GLY A 228 -23.29 18.21 22.56
C GLY A 228 -24.22 17.06 22.94
N LEU A 229 -25.33 17.43 23.57
CA LEU A 229 -26.42 16.56 23.99
C LEU A 229 -25.96 15.41 24.90
N GLY A 230 -25.07 15.72 25.85
CA GLY A 230 -24.63 14.79 26.89
C GLY A 230 -23.37 13.99 26.56
N ARG A 231 -22.92 13.95 25.29
CA ARG A 231 -21.83 13.07 24.81
C ARG A 231 -20.55 13.19 25.63
N THR A 232 -20.14 14.40 25.96
CA THR A 232 -18.90 14.71 26.71
C THR A 232 -19.08 14.68 28.23
N GLY A 233 -20.26 14.29 28.74
CA GLY A 233 -20.59 14.37 30.16
C GLY A 233 -21.06 15.76 30.60
N TYR A 234 -21.33 16.66 29.64
CA TYR A 234 -22.04 17.93 29.80
C TYR A 234 -23.17 17.98 28.78
N LEU A 235 -24.23 18.74 29.04
CA LEU A 235 -25.31 18.86 28.06
C LEU A 235 -24.78 19.54 26.79
N PHE A 236 -23.95 20.56 26.95
CA PHE A 236 -23.14 21.16 25.88
C PHE A 236 -21.69 21.25 26.36
N ALA A 237 -20.73 20.85 25.54
CA ALA A 237 -19.32 20.79 25.95
C ALA A 237 -18.76 22.18 26.34
N CYS A 238 -19.28 23.26 25.75
CA CYS A 238 -18.91 24.64 26.12
C CYS A 238 -19.24 25.02 27.58
N GLU A 239 -20.17 24.30 28.24
CA GLU A 239 -20.49 24.51 29.66
C GLU A 239 -19.30 24.23 30.58
N ARG A 240 -18.39 23.34 30.17
CA ARG A 240 -17.18 23.01 30.95
C ARG A 240 -16.34 24.25 31.24
N GLU A 241 -16.22 25.16 30.27
CA GLU A 241 -15.49 26.41 30.42
C GLU A 241 -16.39 27.60 30.76
N GLY A 242 -17.71 27.38 30.88
CA GLY A 242 -18.69 28.42 31.19
C GLY A 242 -18.82 29.47 30.09
N VAL A 243 -18.68 29.09 28.82
CA VAL A 243 -18.66 29.99 27.66
C VAL A 243 -19.97 29.88 26.89
N THR A 244 -20.50 31.00 26.40
CA THR A 244 -21.66 31.04 25.51
C THR A 244 -21.26 31.61 24.14
N PRO A 245 -21.27 30.80 23.07
CA PRO A 245 -20.94 31.26 21.74
C PRO A 245 -22.03 32.16 21.16
N ASP A 246 -21.74 32.87 20.07
CA ASP A 246 -22.75 33.67 19.37
C ASP A 246 -23.75 32.79 18.61
N VAL A 247 -23.25 31.68 18.09
CA VAL A 247 -24.00 30.63 17.40
C VAL A 247 -23.53 29.25 17.89
N MET A 248 -24.47 28.34 18.15
CA MET A 248 -24.19 26.93 18.44
C MET A 248 -24.99 26.06 17.48
N VAL A 249 -24.34 25.06 16.88
CA VAL A 249 -25.01 24.11 15.97
C VAL A 249 -25.09 22.73 16.58
N LEU A 250 -26.24 22.07 16.39
CA LEU A 250 -26.57 20.74 16.92
C LEU A 250 -27.17 19.87 15.82
N ALA A 251 -26.92 18.56 15.85
CA ALA A 251 -27.61 17.56 15.03
C ALA A 251 -27.47 16.17 15.68
N LYS A 252 -27.10 15.13 14.92
CA LYS A 252 -26.80 13.76 15.38
C LYS A 252 -27.78 13.28 16.46
N ALA A 253 -27.39 13.32 17.73
CA ALA A 253 -28.17 12.84 18.88
C ALA A 253 -29.57 13.49 18.99
N LEU A 254 -29.76 14.71 18.49
CA LEU A 254 -31.05 15.40 18.49
C LEU A 254 -32.16 14.60 17.79
N GLY A 255 -31.80 13.78 16.81
CA GLY A 255 -32.72 12.91 16.08
C GLY A 255 -33.14 11.63 16.79
N GLY A 256 -32.63 11.39 18.01
CA GLY A 256 -32.93 10.20 18.81
C GLY A 256 -32.51 8.88 18.15
N GLY A 257 -31.66 8.93 17.11
CA GLY A 257 -31.24 7.77 16.34
C GLY A 257 -32.19 7.29 15.25
N LEU A 258 -33.32 7.98 15.02
CA LEU A 258 -34.34 7.56 14.05
C LEU A 258 -34.56 8.53 12.89
N VAL A 259 -34.48 9.84 13.15
CA VAL A 259 -34.83 10.87 12.16
C VAL A 259 -33.74 11.92 12.00
N PRO A 260 -33.48 12.40 10.78
CA PRO A 260 -32.52 13.49 10.55
C PRO A 260 -33.09 14.83 11.04
N VAL A 261 -32.32 15.55 11.84
CA VAL A 261 -32.62 16.91 12.31
C VAL A 261 -31.33 17.62 12.70
N GLY A 262 -31.27 18.92 12.43
CA GLY A 262 -30.27 19.83 12.96
C GLY A 262 -30.89 21.12 13.45
N ALA A 263 -30.17 21.85 14.29
CA ALA A 263 -30.59 23.10 14.88
C ALA A 263 -29.43 24.09 14.95
N VAL A 264 -29.71 25.36 14.65
CA VAL A 264 -28.81 26.49 14.84
C VAL A 264 -29.39 27.37 15.93
N LEU A 265 -28.75 27.39 17.09
CA LEU A 265 -29.08 28.29 18.19
C LEU A 265 -28.24 29.55 18.04
N CYS A 266 -28.83 30.72 18.25
CA CYS A 266 -28.06 31.96 18.26
C CYS A 266 -28.57 32.97 19.29
N LYS A 267 -27.70 33.91 19.66
CA LYS A 267 -28.07 35.10 20.44
C LYS A 267 -29.05 35.96 19.65
N ALA A 268 -29.91 36.69 20.36
CA ALA A 268 -30.92 37.54 19.74
C ALA A 268 -30.32 38.59 18.80
N GLU A 269 -29.16 39.15 19.16
CA GLU A 269 -28.46 40.17 18.39
C GLU A 269 -27.84 39.66 17.08
N VAL A 270 -27.65 38.35 16.94
CA VAL A 270 -27.08 37.73 15.72
C VAL A 270 -28.16 37.49 14.67
N TYR A 271 -29.41 37.27 15.08
CA TYR A 271 -30.51 36.98 14.15
C TYR A 271 -30.96 38.23 13.38
N THR A 272 -31.03 38.13 12.05
CA THR A 272 -31.43 39.24 11.18
C THR A 272 -32.69 38.91 10.38
N GLU A 273 -33.45 39.95 10.06
CA GLU A 273 -34.62 39.87 9.19
C GLU A 273 -34.25 39.33 7.80
N ASP A 274 -33.08 39.72 7.26
CA ASP A 274 -32.60 39.26 5.97
C ASP A 274 -32.37 37.75 5.94
N PHE A 275 -31.77 37.20 6.99
CA PHE A 275 -31.60 35.76 7.14
C PHE A 275 -32.96 35.06 7.29
N GLY A 276 -33.81 35.55 8.19
CA GLY A 276 -35.11 34.95 8.50
C GLY A 276 -36.07 34.88 7.31
N HIS A 277 -35.97 35.82 6.37
CA HIS A 277 -36.79 35.82 5.15
C HIS A 277 -36.22 34.97 4.00
N LYS A 278 -34.89 34.72 3.97
CA LYS A 278 -34.22 34.09 2.82
C LYS A 278 -33.78 32.66 3.07
N HIS A 279 -33.49 32.27 4.30
CA HIS A 279 -33.11 30.89 4.62
C HIS A 279 -34.37 30.04 4.84
N SER A 280 -34.49 28.93 4.12
CA SER A 280 -35.58 27.96 4.29
C SER A 280 -35.15 26.56 3.85
N SER A 281 -35.88 25.54 4.29
CA SER A 281 -35.72 24.16 3.86
C SER A 281 -37.06 23.42 3.96
N THR A 282 -37.37 22.61 2.94
CA THR A 282 -38.67 21.93 2.77
C THR A 282 -39.02 21.02 3.96
N PHE A 283 -38.01 20.34 4.53
CA PHE A 283 -38.20 19.36 5.59
C PHE A 283 -37.87 19.89 6.99
N ALA A 284 -37.32 21.11 7.08
CA ALA A 284 -36.91 21.71 8.34
C ALA A 284 -38.09 21.97 9.27
N GLY A 285 -37.88 21.69 10.56
CA GLY A 285 -38.88 21.93 11.61
C GLY A 285 -40.12 21.03 11.51
N ASN A 286 -40.02 19.88 10.84
CA ASN A 286 -41.14 18.97 10.71
C ASN A 286 -41.57 18.38 12.05
N THR A 287 -42.88 18.16 12.22
CA THR A 287 -43.47 17.74 13.50
C THR A 287 -42.85 16.46 14.03
N LEU A 288 -42.65 15.45 13.18
CA LEU A 288 -42.11 14.16 13.62
C LEU A 288 -40.72 14.32 14.23
N ALA A 289 -39.82 15.01 13.53
CA ALA A 289 -38.47 15.28 14.02
C ALA A 289 -38.46 16.13 15.29
N CYS A 290 -39.29 17.17 15.36
CA CYS A 290 -39.33 18.04 16.53
C CYS A 290 -39.91 17.34 17.77
N ARG A 291 -40.92 16.48 17.61
CA ARG A 291 -41.49 15.67 18.71
C ARG A 291 -40.48 14.64 19.24
N ILE A 292 -39.70 14.04 18.35
CA ILE A 292 -38.60 13.15 18.74
C ILE A 292 -37.50 13.94 19.45
N GLY A 293 -37.07 15.08 18.91
CA GLY A 293 -36.07 15.93 19.54
C GLY A 293 -36.51 16.43 20.92
N LEU A 294 -37.79 16.74 21.11
CA LEU A 294 -38.36 17.05 22.43
C LEU A 294 -38.17 15.89 23.39
N ARG A 295 -38.47 14.66 22.95
CA ARG A 295 -38.30 13.49 23.79
C ARG A 295 -36.84 13.24 24.15
N VAL A 296 -35.90 13.51 23.23
CA VAL A 296 -34.45 13.48 23.52
C VAL A 296 -34.10 14.50 24.61
N MET A 297 -34.57 15.74 24.48
CA MET A 297 -34.32 16.80 25.46
C MET A 297 -34.91 16.45 26.83
N GLU A 298 -36.13 15.92 26.89
CA GLU A 298 -36.74 15.45 28.13
C GLU A 298 -35.86 14.41 28.83
N ILE A 299 -35.42 13.37 28.12
CA ILE A 299 -34.57 12.30 28.68
C ILE A 299 -33.24 12.86 29.21
N LEU A 300 -32.64 13.82 28.51
CA LEU A 300 -31.34 14.39 28.90
C LEU A 300 -31.46 15.39 30.08
N THR A 301 -32.60 16.06 30.21
CA THR A 301 -32.78 17.15 31.18
C THR A 301 -33.61 16.77 32.42
N GLU A 302 -34.35 15.65 32.39
CA GLU A 302 -35.12 15.17 33.53
C GLU A 302 -34.23 14.81 34.74
N ASN A 303 -34.86 14.78 35.93
CA ASN A 303 -34.22 14.35 37.18
C ASN A 303 -32.89 15.06 37.48
N ASP A 304 -32.82 16.36 37.22
CA ASP A 304 -31.60 17.17 37.39
C ASP A 304 -30.43 16.61 36.57
N GLN A 305 -30.68 16.32 35.28
CA GLN A 305 -29.73 15.76 34.32
C GLN A 305 -29.06 14.46 34.81
N ALA A 306 -29.84 13.56 35.44
CA ALA A 306 -29.31 12.32 36.02
C ALA A 306 -28.51 11.48 35.00
N LEU A 307 -28.98 11.41 33.75
CA LEU A 307 -28.28 10.68 32.68
C LEU A 307 -26.95 11.35 32.30
N VAL A 308 -26.88 12.68 32.21
CA VAL A 308 -25.63 13.41 31.88
C VAL A 308 -24.57 13.19 32.97
N LYS A 309 -24.97 13.22 34.24
CA LYS A 309 -24.09 12.89 35.37
C LYS A 309 -23.59 11.45 35.29
N GLU A 310 -24.45 10.52 34.89
CA GLU A 310 -24.08 9.12 34.71
C GLU A 310 -23.14 8.90 33.52
N ILE A 311 -23.34 9.63 32.41
CA ILE A 311 -22.42 9.63 31.26
C ILE A 311 -21.03 10.09 31.69
N ARG A 312 -20.94 11.13 32.54
CA ARG A 312 -19.66 11.60 33.09
C ARG A 312 -18.97 10.51 33.90
N ARG A 313 -19.67 9.91 34.87
CA ARG A 313 -19.14 8.80 35.70
C ARG A 313 -18.67 7.62 34.85
N LYS A 314 -19.48 7.20 33.88
CA LYS A 314 -19.18 6.08 32.99
C LYS A 314 -18.01 6.38 32.07
N GLY A 315 -17.94 7.60 31.54
CA GLY A 315 -16.84 8.09 30.74
C GLY A 315 -15.51 8.09 31.50
N GLU A 316 -15.51 8.60 32.73
CA GLU A 316 -14.35 8.55 33.63
C GLU A 316 -13.89 7.12 33.90
N ARG A 317 -14.84 6.20 34.17
CA ARG A 317 -14.52 4.79 34.39
C ARG A 317 -13.93 4.13 33.14
N LEU A 318 -14.57 4.29 31.98
CA LEU A 318 -14.08 3.72 30.72
C LEU A 318 -12.71 4.29 30.34
N LYS A 319 -12.51 5.61 30.44
CA LYS A 319 -11.22 6.25 30.20
C LYS A 319 -10.14 5.73 31.17
N GLY A 320 -10.47 5.55 32.45
CA GLY A 320 -9.57 4.97 33.45
C GLY A 320 -9.11 3.56 33.08
N LEU A 321 -10.04 2.67 32.72
CA LEU A 321 -9.69 1.30 32.29
C LEU A 321 -8.83 1.29 31.02
N LEU A 322 -9.13 2.14 30.04
CA LEU A 322 -8.33 2.24 28.83
C LEU A 322 -6.92 2.80 29.11
N LEU A 323 -6.78 3.72 30.06
CA LEU A 323 -5.48 4.22 30.52
C LEU A 323 -4.66 3.10 31.18
N GLU A 324 -5.27 2.26 32.02
CA GLU A 324 -4.61 1.08 32.59
C GLU A 324 -4.11 0.11 31.51
N VAL A 325 -4.88 -0.09 30.43
CA VAL A 325 -4.44 -0.90 29.29
C VAL A 325 -3.27 -0.23 28.57
N ALA A 326 -3.32 1.09 28.34
CA ALA A 326 -2.22 1.83 27.73
C ALA A 326 -0.93 1.76 28.57
N GLU A 327 -1.04 1.80 29.90
CA GLU A 327 0.10 1.62 30.82
C GLU A 327 0.70 0.21 30.74
N ARG A 328 -0.11 -0.82 30.46
CA ARG A 328 0.37 -2.19 30.25
C ARG A 328 1.01 -2.42 28.88
N TYR A 329 0.57 -1.68 27.86
CA TYR A 329 1.04 -1.80 26.47
C TYR A 329 1.49 -0.46 25.86
N PRO A 330 2.44 0.28 26.48
CA PRO A 330 2.85 1.60 26.05
C PRO A 330 3.53 1.61 24.66
N GLN A 331 4.04 0.45 24.23
CA GLN A 331 4.61 0.24 22.90
C GLN A 331 3.56 0.09 21.79
N ILE A 332 2.29 -0.17 22.14
CA ILE A 332 1.19 -0.35 21.18
C ILE A 332 0.20 0.81 21.24
N ILE A 333 -0.10 1.34 22.44
CA ILE A 333 -1.07 2.43 22.64
C ILE A 333 -0.32 3.68 23.08
N ARG A 334 -0.29 4.69 22.22
CA ARG A 334 0.36 5.98 22.49
C ARG A 334 -0.38 6.87 23.46
N GLY A 335 -1.71 6.73 23.52
CA GLY A 335 -2.50 7.51 24.46
C GLY A 335 -4.00 7.33 24.32
N ILE A 336 -4.70 7.76 25.38
CA ILE A 336 -6.16 7.78 25.47
C ILE A 336 -6.62 9.23 25.55
N ARG A 337 -7.55 9.60 24.66
CA ARG A 337 -8.01 10.98 24.48
C ARG A 337 -9.52 11.10 24.69
N GLY A 338 -10.01 12.29 24.98
CA GLY A 338 -11.43 12.62 24.97
C GLY A 338 -12.10 12.66 26.34
N GLN A 339 -13.40 12.94 26.33
CA GLN A 339 -14.21 13.20 27.53
C GLN A 339 -15.58 12.52 27.44
N GLY A 340 -16.17 12.22 28.60
CA GLY A 340 -17.44 11.49 28.67
C GLY A 340 -17.36 10.18 27.89
N LEU A 341 -18.34 9.94 27.03
CA LEU A 341 -18.37 8.78 26.13
C LEU A 341 -17.94 9.13 24.71
N MET A 342 -17.06 10.13 24.55
CA MET A 342 -16.37 10.47 23.31
C MET A 342 -14.88 10.26 23.54
N LEU A 343 -14.42 9.03 23.33
CA LEU A 343 -13.04 8.62 23.63
C LEU A 343 -12.32 8.16 22.37
N GLY A 344 -11.00 8.30 22.36
CA GLY A 344 -10.11 7.82 21.31
C GLY A 344 -8.96 7.00 21.88
N VAL A 345 -8.65 5.87 21.25
CA VAL A 345 -7.46 5.05 21.53
C VAL A 345 -6.49 5.23 20.38
N ASP A 346 -5.32 5.80 20.64
CA ASP A 346 -4.27 6.04 19.65
C ASP A 346 -3.31 4.86 19.60
N PHE A 347 -3.31 4.13 18.48
CA PHE A 347 -2.45 2.97 18.25
C PHE A 347 -1.13 3.34 17.53
N GLY A 348 -0.94 4.61 17.17
CA GLY A 348 0.22 5.05 16.40
C GLY A 348 0.24 4.54 14.95
N HIS A 349 1.33 4.85 14.26
CA HIS A 349 1.58 4.51 12.85
C HIS A 349 3.08 4.24 12.57
N ASP A 350 3.90 4.05 13.63
CA ASP A 350 5.34 3.83 13.43
C ASP A 350 5.59 2.41 12.92
N LYS A 351 6.25 2.31 11.77
CA LYS A 351 6.77 1.05 11.22
C LYS A 351 7.67 0.32 12.23
N ASP A 352 8.48 1.08 12.98
CA ASP A 352 9.48 0.55 13.92
C ASP A 352 8.89 -0.24 15.09
N VAL A 353 7.59 -0.10 15.36
CA VAL A 353 6.89 -0.92 16.36
C VAL A 353 6.79 -2.38 15.88
N TYR A 354 6.78 -2.59 14.56
CA TYR A 354 6.62 -3.87 13.89
C TYR A 354 7.70 -4.05 12.78
N PRO A 355 8.99 -4.14 13.17
CA PRO A 355 10.09 -4.23 12.20
C PRO A 355 9.94 -5.48 11.31
N ASP A 356 10.39 -5.36 10.06
CA ASP A 356 10.47 -6.46 9.08
C ASP A 356 9.17 -7.26 8.94
N SER A 357 8.02 -6.56 8.95
CA SER A 357 6.70 -7.18 8.94
C SER A 357 5.67 -6.39 8.14
N LEU A 358 4.61 -7.08 7.72
CA LEU A 358 3.46 -6.45 7.07
C LEU A 358 2.69 -5.55 8.02
N LEU A 359 2.67 -5.85 9.31
CA LEU A 359 2.12 -4.95 10.32
C LEU A 359 2.81 -3.58 10.30
N GLY A 360 4.13 -3.54 10.09
CA GLY A 360 4.89 -2.29 10.01
C GLY A 360 4.49 -1.44 8.82
N ILE A 361 4.30 -2.07 7.66
CA ILE A 361 3.84 -1.38 6.44
C ILE A 361 2.39 -0.90 6.58
N LEU A 362 1.53 -1.74 7.15
CA LEU A 362 0.14 -1.36 7.43
C LEU A 362 0.06 -0.21 8.44
N ALA A 363 0.97 -0.13 9.41
CA ALA A 363 1.07 0.99 10.34
C ALA A 363 1.50 2.27 9.62
N GLU A 364 2.60 2.21 8.87
CA GLU A 364 3.17 3.34 8.11
C GLU A 364 2.17 3.94 7.12
N GLN A 365 1.41 3.09 6.43
CA GLN A 365 0.40 3.50 5.46
C GLN A 365 -0.98 3.76 6.09
N GLU A 366 -1.07 3.87 7.42
CA GLU A 366 -2.31 4.20 8.14
C GLU A 366 -3.48 3.20 7.94
N PHE A 367 -3.18 1.97 7.51
CA PHE A 367 -4.16 0.89 7.30
C PHE A 367 -4.31 -0.07 8.47
N LEU A 368 -3.46 0.06 9.50
CA LEU A 368 -3.53 -0.80 10.69
C LEU A 368 -4.84 -0.61 11.47
N THR A 369 -5.35 0.63 11.64
CA THR A 369 -6.55 0.87 12.45
C THR A 369 -7.86 0.32 11.85
N PRO A 370 -8.11 0.34 10.52
CA PRO A 370 -9.18 -0.46 9.91
C PRO A 370 -9.09 -1.96 10.23
N LEU A 371 -7.89 -2.53 10.25
CA LEU A 371 -7.67 -3.95 10.53
C LEU A 371 -7.84 -4.26 12.03
N ILE A 372 -7.45 -3.34 12.92
CA ILE A 372 -7.76 -3.44 14.36
C ILE A 372 -9.29 -3.41 14.56
N ALA A 373 -10.01 -2.52 13.86
CA ALA A 373 -11.47 -2.50 13.90
C ALA A 373 -12.07 -3.82 13.39
N SER A 374 -11.46 -4.43 12.38
CA SER A 374 -11.84 -5.76 11.89
C SER A 374 -11.62 -6.85 12.92
N TYR A 375 -10.45 -6.88 13.56
CA TYR A 375 -10.14 -7.83 14.62
C TYR A 375 -11.15 -7.70 15.78
N LEU A 376 -11.40 -6.48 16.25
CA LEU A 376 -12.35 -6.22 17.32
C LEU A 376 -13.77 -6.67 16.93
N LEU A 377 -14.18 -6.46 15.68
CA LEU A 377 -15.49 -6.90 15.20
C LEU A 377 -15.59 -8.42 15.08
N ASN A 378 -14.60 -9.06 14.45
CA ASN A 378 -14.66 -10.47 14.08
C ASN A 378 -14.28 -11.40 15.23
N THR A 379 -13.38 -10.98 16.11
CA THR A 379 -12.86 -11.77 17.22
C THR A 379 -13.56 -11.40 18.52
N GLU A 380 -13.53 -10.12 18.90
CA GLU A 380 -14.06 -9.65 20.21
C GLU A 380 -15.57 -9.33 20.18
N LYS A 381 -16.17 -9.31 18.98
CA LYS A 381 -17.56 -8.89 18.74
C LYS A 381 -17.84 -7.47 19.29
N VAL A 382 -16.86 -6.59 19.20
CA VAL A 382 -16.95 -5.17 19.57
C VAL A 382 -16.78 -4.34 18.30
N ARG A 383 -17.82 -3.61 17.93
CA ARG A 383 -17.83 -2.79 16.72
C ARG A 383 -17.30 -1.40 17.03
N VAL A 384 -16.17 -1.05 16.40
CA VAL A 384 -15.51 0.26 16.48
C VAL A 384 -15.17 0.78 15.08
N ALA A 385 -14.69 2.01 14.96
CA ALA A 385 -14.18 2.56 13.71
C ALA A 385 -12.98 3.48 13.93
N PRO A 386 -12.10 3.65 12.92
CA PRO A 386 -11.13 4.74 12.93
C PRO A 386 -11.83 6.10 12.86
N THR A 387 -11.13 7.17 13.24
CA THR A 387 -11.57 8.54 12.98
C THR A 387 -11.28 8.95 11.53
N LEU A 388 -12.09 9.84 10.95
CA LEU A 388 -12.02 10.16 9.52
C LEU A 388 -10.80 11.01 9.12
N ASN A 389 -10.25 11.82 10.03
CA ASN A 389 -9.03 12.63 9.81
C ASN A 389 -7.83 12.10 10.63
N GLY A 390 -8.04 11.47 11.78
CA GLY A 390 -6.99 10.93 12.64
C GLY A 390 -6.77 9.44 12.40
N ALA A 391 -5.96 9.08 11.40
CA ALA A 391 -5.90 7.70 10.92
C ALA A 391 -5.29 6.68 11.91
N SER A 392 -4.55 7.12 12.93
CA SER A 392 -4.03 6.25 14.00
C SER A 392 -4.98 6.06 15.20
N VAL A 393 -6.14 6.72 15.21
CA VAL A 393 -7.05 6.75 16.36
C VAL A 393 -8.33 5.95 16.09
N ILE A 394 -8.62 4.98 16.96
CA ILE A 394 -9.92 4.30 17.00
C ILE A 394 -10.85 5.05 17.94
N ARG A 395 -12.05 5.38 17.45
CA ARG A 395 -13.11 5.95 18.29
C ARG A 395 -13.76 4.89 19.16
N ILE A 396 -14.02 5.26 20.40
CA ILE A 396 -14.88 4.54 21.34
C ILE A 396 -16.00 5.51 21.73
N GLU A 397 -17.11 5.43 21.00
CA GLU A 397 -18.26 6.34 21.08
C GLU A 397 -19.57 5.55 21.24
N PRO A 398 -19.75 4.79 22.34
CA PRO A 398 -20.94 3.95 22.54
C PRO A 398 -22.22 4.78 22.78
N PRO A 399 -23.42 4.19 22.75
CA PRO A 399 -24.62 4.86 23.21
C PRO A 399 -24.48 5.37 24.66
N LEU A 400 -25.17 6.47 24.97
CA LEU A 400 -25.17 7.11 26.29
C LEU A 400 -25.70 6.21 27.41
N ILE A 401 -26.44 5.16 27.03
CA ILE A 401 -27.03 4.16 27.93
C ILE A 401 -26.14 2.95 28.18
N ILE A 402 -24.87 2.96 27.73
CA ILE A 402 -23.91 1.87 27.93
C ILE A 402 -23.87 1.42 29.40
N THR A 403 -23.79 0.12 29.65
CA THR A 403 -23.77 -0.43 31.01
C THR A 403 -22.35 -0.57 31.57
N ASP A 404 -22.23 -0.72 32.88
CA ASP A 404 -20.93 -0.94 33.53
C ASP A 404 -20.26 -2.25 33.08
N ASP A 405 -21.03 -3.30 32.78
CA ASP A 405 -20.49 -4.57 32.25
C ASP A 405 -20.01 -4.42 30.80
N GLU A 406 -20.71 -3.61 30.00
CA GLU A 406 -20.31 -3.35 28.62
C GLU A 406 -19.04 -2.48 28.55
N ILE A 407 -18.83 -1.58 29.52
CA ILE A 407 -17.57 -0.84 29.69
C ILE A 407 -16.40 -1.79 29.94
N GLU A 408 -16.56 -2.78 30.83
CA GLU A 408 -15.53 -3.80 31.09
C GLU A 408 -15.23 -4.64 29.85
N ARG A 409 -16.27 -4.99 29.08
CA ARG A 409 -16.13 -5.71 27.82
C ARG A 409 -15.33 -4.90 26.78
N ILE A 410 -15.55 -3.58 26.70
CA ILE A 410 -14.78 -2.71 25.80
C ILE A 410 -13.30 -2.70 26.21
N ALA A 411 -13.01 -2.46 27.50
CA ALA A 411 -11.64 -2.43 28.00
C ALA A 411 -10.91 -3.76 27.77
N SER A 412 -11.60 -4.88 28.04
CA SER A 412 -11.07 -6.23 27.80
C SER A 412 -10.77 -6.48 26.32
N ALA A 413 -11.65 -6.06 25.41
CA ALA A 413 -11.44 -6.20 23.96
C ALA A 413 -10.24 -5.36 23.46
N VAL A 414 -10.10 -4.13 23.96
CA VAL A 414 -8.95 -3.27 23.66
C VAL A 414 -7.65 -3.89 24.19
N GLU A 415 -7.67 -4.46 25.40
CA GLU A 415 -6.53 -5.19 25.95
C GLU A 415 -6.16 -6.41 25.11
N ASN A 416 -7.15 -7.20 24.66
CA ASN A 416 -6.90 -8.39 23.85
C ASN A 416 -6.24 -8.02 22.51
N VAL A 417 -6.68 -6.95 21.85
CA VAL A 417 -6.05 -6.53 20.59
C VAL A 417 -4.67 -5.91 20.83
N ALA A 418 -4.47 -5.16 21.93
CA ALA A 418 -3.15 -4.66 22.30
C ALA A 418 -2.17 -5.80 22.57
N LYS A 419 -2.63 -6.85 23.27
CA LYS A 419 -1.87 -8.09 23.50
C LYS A 419 -1.53 -8.79 22.19
N MET A 420 -2.49 -8.89 21.26
CA MET A 420 -2.28 -9.50 19.94
C MET A 420 -1.21 -8.75 19.14
N LEU A 421 -1.30 -7.42 19.08
CA LEU A 421 -0.31 -6.58 18.39
C LEU A 421 1.07 -6.64 19.07
N ALA A 422 1.12 -6.74 20.40
CA ALA A 422 2.37 -6.89 21.15
C ALA A 422 3.11 -8.21 20.87
N GLN A 423 2.47 -9.21 20.26
CA GLN A 423 3.16 -10.40 19.75
C GLN A 423 3.98 -10.11 18.49
N ARG A 424 3.71 -9.00 17.80
CA ARG A 424 4.34 -8.62 16.51
C ARG A 424 4.29 -9.73 15.48
N ASN A 425 3.19 -10.46 15.45
CA ASN A 425 2.99 -11.60 14.57
C ASN A 425 1.82 -11.31 13.64
N THR A 426 2.14 -10.98 12.39
CA THR A 426 1.15 -10.63 11.36
C THR A 426 0.18 -11.78 11.13
N ALA A 427 0.67 -13.02 11.06
CA ALA A 427 -0.17 -14.18 10.82
C ALA A 427 -1.25 -14.36 11.91
N ASN A 428 -0.87 -14.20 13.18
CA ASN A 428 -1.81 -14.28 14.30
C ASN A 428 -2.85 -13.15 14.25
N PHE A 429 -2.42 -11.92 13.97
CA PHE A 429 -3.32 -10.77 13.94
C PHE A 429 -4.30 -10.83 12.75
N LEU A 430 -3.82 -11.12 11.54
CA LEU A 430 -4.64 -11.15 10.32
C LEU A 430 -5.37 -12.47 10.09
N GLY A 431 -5.06 -13.52 10.87
CA GLY A 431 -5.65 -14.85 10.68
C GLY A 431 -7.18 -14.89 10.65
N HIS A 432 -7.82 -13.99 11.41
CA HIS A 432 -9.29 -13.87 11.45
C HIS A 432 -9.94 -13.52 10.09
N LEU A 433 -9.18 -12.97 9.14
CA LEU A 433 -9.67 -12.65 7.79
C LEU A 433 -9.68 -13.84 6.84
N ILE A 434 -8.83 -14.83 7.10
CA ILE A 434 -8.52 -15.95 6.20
C ILE A 434 -8.76 -17.33 6.85
N GLY A 435 -9.53 -17.36 7.93
CA GLY A 435 -9.89 -18.60 8.62
C GLY A 435 -8.72 -19.30 9.32
N TYR A 436 -7.66 -18.56 9.66
CA TYR A 436 -6.56 -19.07 10.49
C TYR A 436 -6.79 -18.75 11.97
N THR A 437 -6.56 -19.73 12.83
CA THR A 437 -6.58 -19.58 14.28
C THR A 437 -5.24 -20.08 14.84
N PRO A 438 -4.50 -19.27 15.63
CA PRO A 438 -3.25 -19.71 16.23
C PRO A 438 -3.46 -20.91 17.17
N GLU A 439 -2.54 -21.89 17.13
CA GLU A 439 -2.62 -23.09 17.98
C GLU A 439 -2.42 -22.77 19.48
N GLU A 440 -1.52 -21.83 19.81
CA GLU A 440 -1.32 -21.31 21.17
C GLU A 440 -1.10 -19.78 21.14
N PRO A 441 -1.60 -19.04 22.14
CA PRO A 441 -1.34 -17.61 22.24
C PRO A 441 0.15 -17.38 22.57
N ALA A 442 0.90 -16.83 21.61
CA ALA A 442 2.28 -16.43 21.85
C ALA A 442 2.36 -15.38 22.98
N GLU A 443 3.37 -15.49 23.84
CA GLU A 443 3.69 -14.45 24.83
C GLU A 443 4.10 -13.16 24.08
N PRO A 444 3.75 -11.97 24.59
CA PRO A 444 4.24 -10.71 24.05
C PRO A 444 5.77 -10.73 23.94
N VAL A 445 6.29 -10.27 22.80
CA VAL A 445 7.74 -10.16 22.63
C VAL A 445 8.22 -8.93 23.39
N SER A 446 9.38 -9.00 24.04
CA SER A 446 10.01 -7.82 24.67
C SER A 446 10.27 -6.71 23.65
N GLU A 447 10.75 -5.53 24.11
CA GLU A 447 11.15 -4.44 23.21
C GLU A 447 11.89 -4.97 21.97
N PRO A 448 11.57 -4.45 20.77
CA PRO A 448 12.25 -4.91 19.58
C PRO A 448 13.73 -4.64 19.78
N ALA A 449 14.61 -5.52 19.25
CA ALA A 449 16.00 -5.12 19.09
C ALA A 449 15.98 -3.76 18.36
N SER A 450 16.69 -2.75 18.88
CA SER A 450 16.72 -1.45 18.24
C SER A 450 16.99 -1.66 16.75
N PRO A 451 16.14 -1.14 15.85
CA PRO A 451 16.38 -1.31 14.43
C PRO A 451 17.79 -0.84 14.14
N ALA A 452 18.51 -1.60 13.31
CA ALA A 452 19.82 -1.17 12.85
C ALA A 452 19.65 0.25 12.29
N ALA A 453 20.52 1.18 12.69
CA ALA A 453 20.39 2.56 12.24
C ALA A 453 20.35 2.58 10.71
N GLU A 454 19.24 3.07 10.14
CA GLU A 454 19.11 3.14 8.70
C GLU A 454 20.30 3.95 8.14
N PRO A 455 20.88 3.51 7.02
CA PRO A 455 21.90 4.29 6.34
C PRO A 455 21.35 5.70 6.06
N ILE A 456 22.19 6.72 6.18
CA ILE A 456 21.81 8.11 5.85
C ILE A 456 22.51 8.48 4.55
N ALA A 457 21.75 9.01 3.59
CA ALA A 457 22.28 9.51 2.33
C ALA A 457 23.22 10.70 2.57
N GLN A 458 24.37 10.69 1.91
CA GLN A 458 25.31 11.82 1.86
C GLN A 458 25.14 12.61 0.57
N GLU A 459 25.56 13.88 0.57
CA GLU A 459 25.41 14.79 -0.59
C GLU A 459 26.11 14.25 -1.85
N ASP A 460 27.25 13.59 -1.67
CA ASP A 460 28.06 13.03 -2.75
C ASP A 460 27.66 11.60 -3.16
N ASP A 461 26.68 10.98 -2.52
CA ASP A 461 26.25 9.63 -2.88
C ASP A 461 25.59 9.61 -4.28
N GLY A 462 25.93 8.60 -5.08
CA GLY A 462 25.09 8.16 -6.18
C GLY A 462 23.70 7.79 -5.69
N ARG A 463 22.63 8.08 -6.45
CA ARG A 463 21.25 7.90 -5.98
C ARG A 463 20.47 6.94 -6.86
N PHE A 464 20.02 5.82 -6.28
CA PHE A 464 19.21 4.83 -6.98
C PHE A 464 17.99 4.35 -6.19
N ALA A 465 17.08 3.70 -6.88
CA ALA A 465 16.13 2.77 -6.29
C ALA A 465 16.03 1.51 -7.15
N PHE A 466 15.51 0.43 -6.58
CA PHE A 466 15.26 -0.79 -7.31
C PHE A 466 13.87 -1.33 -6.98
N LEU A 467 13.05 -1.57 -8.01
CA LEU A 467 11.71 -2.10 -7.85
C LEU A 467 11.76 -3.61 -7.67
N VAL A 468 11.09 -4.10 -6.64
CA VAL A 468 10.93 -5.52 -6.34
C VAL A 468 9.46 -5.87 -6.22
N HIS A 469 9.13 -7.14 -6.36
CA HIS A 469 7.78 -7.65 -6.14
C HIS A 469 7.89 -9.13 -5.73
N PRO A 470 6.94 -9.67 -4.96
CA PRO A 470 6.89 -11.11 -4.70
C PRO A 470 6.77 -11.81 -6.05
N VAL A 471 7.64 -12.78 -6.35
CA VAL A 471 7.57 -13.46 -7.65
C VAL A 471 6.46 -14.51 -7.61
N ASP A 472 6.34 -15.20 -6.49
CA ASP A 472 5.25 -16.10 -6.15
C ASP A 472 4.71 -15.81 -4.73
N LEU A 473 3.66 -16.54 -4.32
CA LEU A 473 3.03 -16.38 -3.01
C LEU A 473 3.96 -16.74 -1.84
N ALA A 474 4.93 -17.65 -2.03
CA ALA A 474 5.85 -18.06 -0.98
C ALA A 474 6.80 -16.91 -0.60
N ASN A 475 7.10 -16.00 -1.52
CA ASN A 475 7.91 -14.81 -1.25
C ASN A 475 7.28 -13.84 -0.24
N TYR A 476 5.98 -13.94 0.06
CA TYR A 476 5.41 -13.17 1.17
C TYR A 476 5.99 -13.58 2.53
N SER A 477 6.43 -14.83 2.68
CA SER A 477 7.12 -15.26 3.90
C SER A 477 8.57 -14.79 4.00
N ASP A 478 9.20 -14.47 2.87
CA ASP A 478 10.45 -13.71 2.85
C ASP A 478 10.19 -12.28 3.35
N PHE A 479 8.98 -11.76 3.09
CA PHE A 479 8.54 -10.46 3.55
C PHE A 479 8.21 -10.39 5.04
N ASP A 480 7.53 -11.41 5.53
CA ASP A 480 7.15 -11.50 6.92
C ASP A 480 7.17 -12.97 7.31
N ALA A 481 8.20 -13.36 8.06
CA ALA A 481 8.43 -14.76 8.42
C ALA A 481 7.24 -15.39 9.16
N SER A 482 6.38 -14.58 9.80
CA SER A 482 5.18 -15.10 10.45
C SER A 482 4.18 -15.70 9.45
N LEU A 483 4.19 -15.26 8.19
CA LEU A 483 3.29 -15.74 7.14
C LEU A 483 3.64 -17.15 6.63
N ALA A 484 4.81 -17.69 6.98
CA ALA A 484 5.23 -19.04 6.59
C ALA A 484 4.31 -20.16 7.11
N VAL A 485 3.47 -19.87 8.12
CA VAL A 485 2.51 -20.82 8.69
C VAL A 485 1.25 -21.01 7.83
N PHE A 486 1.00 -20.11 6.89
CA PHE A 486 -0.19 -20.15 6.05
C PHE A 486 -0.06 -21.16 4.91
N SER A 487 -1.18 -21.80 4.54
CA SER A 487 -1.27 -22.56 3.30
C SER A 487 -1.18 -21.63 2.08
N GLU A 488 -0.89 -22.20 0.91
CA GLU A 488 -0.93 -21.46 -0.36
C GLU A 488 -2.29 -20.81 -0.63
N GLU A 489 -3.39 -21.49 -0.30
CA GLU A 489 -4.76 -20.95 -0.40
C GLU A 489 -4.98 -19.77 0.55
N GLN A 490 -4.47 -19.84 1.78
CA GLN A 490 -4.54 -18.75 2.75
C GLN A 490 -3.70 -17.54 2.34
N LEU A 491 -2.50 -17.76 1.81
CA LEU A 491 -1.66 -16.69 1.26
C LEU A 491 -2.33 -16.05 0.03
N ALA A 492 -2.99 -16.83 -0.82
CA ALA A 492 -3.74 -16.31 -1.96
C ALA A 492 -4.95 -15.45 -1.53
N ASP A 493 -5.73 -15.90 -0.54
CA ASP A 493 -6.85 -15.10 0.01
C ASP A 493 -6.31 -13.83 0.66
N LEU A 494 -5.27 -13.94 1.50
CA LEU A 494 -4.63 -12.79 2.11
C LEU A 494 -4.15 -11.80 1.04
N SER A 495 -3.37 -12.26 0.04
CA SER A 495 -2.88 -11.51 -1.13
C SER A 495 -4.01 -10.72 -1.79
N SER A 496 -5.11 -11.39 -2.13
CA SER A 496 -6.24 -10.76 -2.81
C SER A 496 -6.90 -9.63 -2.01
N ARG A 497 -6.78 -9.63 -0.67
CA ARG A 497 -7.39 -8.63 0.20
C ARG A 497 -6.57 -7.36 0.33
N TRP A 498 -5.26 -7.49 0.49
CA TRP A 498 -4.38 -6.35 0.75
C TRP A 498 -3.73 -5.75 -0.49
N ASN A 499 -3.64 -6.50 -1.59
CA ASN A 499 -3.07 -6.02 -2.84
C ASN A 499 -3.70 -4.69 -3.29
N ASP A 500 -5.02 -4.56 -3.25
CA ASP A 500 -5.68 -3.30 -3.62
C ASP A 500 -5.68 -2.23 -2.51
N LEU A 501 -5.12 -2.53 -1.34
CA LEU A 501 -5.11 -1.65 -0.17
C LEU A 501 -3.73 -1.05 0.11
N VAL A 502 -2.66 -1.81 -0.14
CA VAL A 502 -1.29 -1.37 0.15
C VAL A 502 -0.65 -0.78 -1.10
N GLU A 503 -0.18 0.45 -0.96
CA GLU A 503 0.55 1.18 -1.98
C GLU A 503 2.02 0.71 -2.02
N PRO A 504 2.80 0.98 -3.08
CA PRO A 504 4.22 0.64 -3.10
C PRO A 504 4.98 1.17 -1.87
N PHE A 505 5.91 0.38 -1.31
CA PHE A 505 6.58 0.70 -0.06
C PHE A 505 8.05 0.30 -0.05
N VAL A 506 8.83 0.95 0.82
CA VAL A 506 10.27 0.66 0.98
C VAL A 506 10.45 -0.56 1.86
N VAL A 507 11.07 -1.60 1.32
CA VAL A 507 11.40 -2.84 2.04
C VAL A 507 12.80 -2.85 2.61
N GLY A 508 13.71 -2.07 2.02
CA GLY A 508 15.07 -1.96 2.52
C GLY A 508 15.76 -0.73 1.96
N THR A 509 16.76 -0.26 2.68
CA THR A 509 17.59 0.87 2.31
C THR A 509 19.05 0.48 2.52
N THR A 510 19.92 0.88 1.59
CA THR A 510 21.34 0.56 1.69
C THR A 510 22.21 1.72 1.23
N ARG A 511 23.44 1.74 1.75
CA ARG A 511 24.53 2.56 1.26
C ARG A 511 25.73 1.66 0.97
N ILE A 512 26.21 1.71 -0.27
CA ILE A 512 27.30 0.87 -0.76
C ILE A 512 28.54 1.72 -1.04
N GLU A 513 29.71 1.11 -0.91
CA GLU A 513 31.01 1.72 -1.17
C GLU A 513 31.84 0.84 -2.11
N SER A 514 32.25 1.43 -3.22
CA SER A 514 33.11 0.82 -4.23
C SER A 514 34.53 0.60 -3.70
N ASN A 515 35.26 -0.36 -4.30
CA ASN A 515 36.71 -0.51 -4.09
C ASN A 515 37.53 0.75 -4.44
N THR A 516 36.96 1.67 -5.22
CA THR A 516 37.57 2.95 -5.61
C THR A 516 37.16 4.13 -4.71
N GLY A 517 36.28 3.91 -3.73
CA GLY A 517 35.82 4.91 -2.75
C GLY A 517 34.55 5.68 -3.16
N GLU A 518 34.06 5.54 -4.39
CA GLU A 518 32.74 6.02 -4.80
C GLU A 518 31.65 5.34 -3.97
N THR A 519 30.56 6.08 -3.70
CA THR A 519 29.49 5.63 -2.82
C THR A 519 28.13 5.85 -3.46
N ALA A 520 27.18 4.99 -3.15
CA ALA A 520 25.81 5.10 -3.64
C ALA A 520 24.82 4.72 -2.55
N TYR A 521 23.72 5.46 -2.49
CA TYR A 521 22.60 5.27 -1.60
C TYR A 521 21.36 4.89 -2.41
N GLY A 522 20.63 3.89 -1.95
CA GLY A 522 19.37 3.55 -2.60
C GLY A 522 18.38 2.77 -1.77
N ASP A 523 17.14 2.80 -2.26
CA ASP A 523 15.98 2.16 -1.66
C ASP A 523 15.50 0.99 -2.53
N PHE A 524 15.04 -0.07 -1.89
CA PHE A 524 14.33 -1.19 -2.51
C PHE A 524 12.84 -1.00 -2.29
N ILE A 525 12.07 -0.89 -3.38
CA ILE A 525 10.65 -0.56 -3.32
C ILE A 525 9.83 -1.75 -3.81
N CYS A 526 9.00 -2.30 -2.93
CA CYS A 526 8.13 -3.42 -3.22
C CYS A 526 6.81 -2.95 -3.84
N LEU A 527 6.41 -3.61 -4.92
CA LEU A 527 5.04 -3.61 -5.41
C LEU A 527 4.35 -4.89 -4.90
N PRO A 528 3.22 -4.79 -4.17
CA PRO A 528 2.54 -5.95 -3.59
C PRO A 528 1.73 -6.70 -4.66
N ARG A 529 2.41 -7.27 -5.65
CA ARG A 529 1.83 -8.00 -6.78
C ARG A 529 2.73 -9.16 -7.16
N THR A 530 2.15 -10.35 -7.27
CA THR A 530 2.85 -11.52 -7.79
C THR A 530 3.11 -11.41 -9.30
N ALA A 531 4.00 -12.24 -9.83
CA ALA A 531 4.23 -12.31 -11.28
C ALA A 531 2.94 -12.63 -12.06
N ASP A 532 2.17 -13.61 -11.58
CA ASP A 532 0.91 -14.02 -12.21
C ASP A 532 -0.15 -12.91 -12.16
N GLU A 533 -0.22 -12.17 -11.05
CA GLU A 533 -1.11 -11.01 -10.92
C GLU A 533 -0.74 -9.90 -11.92
N PHE A 534 0.55 -9.57 -12.05
CA PHE A 534 1.01 -8.61 -13.05
C PHE A 534 0.69 -9.04 -14.49
N LEU A 535 0.82 -10.33 -14.80
CA LEU A 535 0.51 -10.87 -16.12
C LEU A 535 -0.99 -10.91 -16.42
N ALA A 536 -1.82 -11.10 -15.40
CA ALA A 536 -3.27 -11.11 -15.51
C ALA A 536 -3.89 -9.69 -15.53
N MET A 537 -3.16 -8.71 -15.00
CA MET A 537 -3.60 -7.32 -14.90
C MET A 537 -3.69 -6.64 -16.26
N ASP A 538 -4.59 -5.66 -16.38
CA ASP A 538 -4.57 -4.74 -17.51
C ASP A 538 -3.24 -3.99 -17.58
N ARG A 539 -2.72 -3.82 -18.79
CA ARG A 539 -1.39 -3.26 -18.99
C ARG A 539 -1.28 -1.81 -18.55
N ASP A 540 -2.31 -1.00 -18.75
CA ASP A 540 -2.29 0.41 -18.35
C ASP A 540 -2.35 0.53 -16.82
N GLN A 541 -3.06 -0.38 -16.16
CA GLN A 541 -3.07 -0.50 -14.70
C GLN A 541 -1.69 -0.89 -14.17
N ALA A 542 -1.04 -1.92 -14.74
CA ALA A 542 0.31 -2.32 -14.32
C ALA A 542 1.32 -1.19 -14.49
N ILE A 543 1.24 -0.43 -15.59
CA ILE A 543 2.05 0.77 -15.81
C ILE A 543 1.78 1.84 -14.75
N ALA A 544 0.52 2.05 -14.37
CA ALA A 544 0.15 3.04 -13.36
C ALA A 544 0.72 2.69 -11.97
N GLU A 545 0.63 1.42 -11.54
CA GLU A 545 1.20 0.96 -10.27
C GLU A 545 2.72 1.07 -10.25
N ILE A 546 3.40 0.68 -11.33
CA ILE A 546 4.86 0.82 -11.46
C ILE A 546 5.28 2.29 -11.43
N ARG A 547 4.49 3.19 -12.01
CA ARG A 547 4.75 4.63 -11.95
C ARG A 547 4.65 5.18 -10.53
N GLN A 548 3.69 4.73 -9.72
CA GLN A 548 3.60 5.14 -8.32
C GLN A 548 4.87 4.76 -7.55
N ALA A 549 5.39 3.55 -7.78
CA ALA A 549 6.65 3.12 -7.17
C ALA A 549 7.87 3.97 -7.63
N ILE A 550 7.89 4.42 -8.89
CA ILE A 550 8.93 5.31 -9.42
C ILE A 550 8.81 6.72 -8.84
N GLU A 551 7.59 7.24 -8.67
CA GLU A 551 7.39 8.54 -8.01
C GLU A 551 7.82 8.47 -6.53
N LEU A 552 7.51 7.39 -5.81
CA LEU A 552 8.02 7.18 -4.45
C LEU A 552 9.56 7.16 -4.43
N ALA A 553 10.20 6.47 -5.38
CA ALA A 553 11.66 6.46 -5.51
C ALA A 553 12.21 7.88 -5.69
N LYS A 554 11.56 8.68 -6.53
CA LYS A 554 11.95 10.05 -6.85
C LYS A 554 11.78 10.99 -5.66
N GLU A 555 10.66 10.89 -4.95
CA GLU A 555 10.40 11.66 -3.72
C GLU A 555 11.46 11.39 -2.66
N ARG A 556 11.94 10.14 -2.61
CA ARG A 556 13.07 9.74 -1.76
C ARG A 556 14.44 10.13 -2.31
N GLY A 557 14.51 10.68 -3.52
CA GLY A 557 15.71 11.27 -4.12
C GLY A 557 16.48 10.36 -5.08
N ALA A 558 15.92 9.21 -5.47
CA ALA A 558 16.51 8.36 -6.51
C ALA A 558 16.60 9.11 -7.84
N ARG A 559 17.71 8.92 -8.57
CA ARG A 559 17.93 9.48 -9.92
C ARG A 559 18.04 8.41 -11.00
N LEU A 560 18.14 7.15 -10.59
CA LEU A 560 18.08 5.94 -11.41
C LEU A 560 17.17 4.92 -10.75
N VAL A 561 16.27 4.30 -11.50
CA VAL A 561 15.42 3.22 -11.00
C VAL A 561 15.67 1.94 -11.80
N GLY A 562 16.05 0.88 -11.10
CA GLY A 562 16.12 -0.47 -11.65
C GLY A 562 14.76 -1.15 -11.65
N LEU A 563 14.35 -1.73 -12.78
CA LEU A 563 13.09 -2.45 -12.94
C LEU A 563 13.32 -3.95 -12.72
N GLY A 564 13.02 -4.45 -11.53
CA GLY A 564 13.18 -5.86 -11.19
C GLY A 564 12.10 -6.76 -11.80
N ALA A 565 12.52 -7.96 -12.23
CA ALA A 565 11.66 -9.07 -12.65
C ALA A 565 10.50 -8.62 -13.58
N TYR A 566 9.24 -8.87 -13.19
CA TYR A 566 8.09 -8.65 -14.07
C TYR A 566 7.72 -7.17 -14.25
N THR A 567 8.23 -6.26 -13.42
CA THR A 567 8.05 -4.81 -13.66
C THR A 567 8.66 -4.39 -15.00
N SER A 568 9.78 -5.01 -15.39
CA SER A 568 10.37 -4.82 -16.71
C SER A 568 9.55 -5.49 -17.81
N VAL A 569 8.99 -6.68 -17.56
CA VAL A 569 8.27 -7.50 -18.54
C VAL A 569 6.98 -6.81 -18.98
N VAL A 570 6.12 -6.41 -18.04
CA VAL A 570 4.82 -5.78 -18.33
C VAL A 570 4.97 -4.39 -18.96
N THR A 571 6.16 -3.79 -18.83
CA THR A 571 6.52 -2.48 -19.41
C THR A 571 7.34 -2.56 -20.70
N MET A 572 7.42 -3.74 -21.33
CA MET A 572 8.21 -4.00 -22.55
C MET A 572 9.70 -3.63 -22.40
N GLY A 573 10.31 -4.09 -21.31
CA GLY A 573 11.68 -3.75 -20.93
C GLY A 573 11.83 -2.28 -20.56
N GLY A 574 10.85 -1.70 -19.85
CA GLY A 574 10.85 -0.30 -19.40
C GLY A 574 10.48 0.74 -20.47
N ARG A 575 10.39 0.37 -21.75
CA ARG A 575 10.13 1.34 -22.84
C ARG A 575 8.80 2.06 -22.70
N SER A 576 7.76 1.42 -22.18
CA SER A 576 6.45 2.07 -22.03
C SER A 576 6.39 3.08 -20.88
N LEU A 577 7.39 3.11 -19.99
CA LEU A 577 7.44 4.07 -18.89
C LEU A 577 8.10 5.39 -19.29
N VAL A 578 9.04 5.37 -20.23
CA VAL A 578 9.86 6.53 -20.64
C VAL A 578 9.05 7.81 -20.94
N PRO A 579 7.87 7.76 -21.57
CA PRO A 579 7.08 8.98 -21.81
C PRO A 579 6.48 9.62 -20.55
N TYR A 580 6.46 8.90 -19.42
CA TYR A 580 5.69 9.27 -18.23
C TYR A 580 6.54 9.50 -16.98
N VAL A 581 7.85 9.26 -17.05
CA VAL A 581 8.77 9.40 -15.91
C VAL A 581 9.99 10.22 -16.32
N ASP A 582 10.53 10.99 -15.39
CA ASP A 582 11.71 11.86 -15.58
C ASP A 582 12.97 11.35 -14.88
N VAL A 583 12.89 10.17 -14.26
CA VAL A 583 14.00 9.45 -13.65
C VAL A 583 14.62 8.49 -14.67
N ALA A 584 15.94 8.31 -14.66
CA ALA A 584 16.58 7.33 -15.53
C ALA A 584 16.13 5.90 -15.15
N LEU A 585 15.97 5.02 -16.12
CA LEU A 585 15.55 3.64 -15.93
C LEU A 585 16.62 2.66 -16.39
N THR A 586 16.76 1.55 -15.68
CA THR A 586 17.45 0.36 -16.19
C THR A 586 16.66 -0.91 -15.92
N THR A 587 16.80 -1.92 -16.78
CA THR A 587 16.28 -3.28 -16.53
C THR A 587 17.33 -4.19 -15.89
N GLY A 588 18.61 -3.81 -15.90
CA GLY A 588 19.69 -4.67 -15.44
C GLY A 588 20.01 -5.87 -16.35
N ASN A 589 19.38 -5.94 -17.52
CA ASN A 589 19.54 -7.06 -18.45
C ASN A 589 20.98 -7.18 -18.99
N SER A 590 21.69 -6.07 -19.16
CA SER A 590 23.03 -6.09 -19.75
C SER A 590 24.05 -6.73 -18.81
N TYR A 591 24.03 -6.40 -17.52
CA TYR A 591 24.91 -7.04 -16.54
C TYR A 591 24.46 -8.45 -16.15
N THR A 592 23.17 -8.75 -16.27
CA THR A 592 22.66 -10.13 -16.19
C THR A 592 23.28 -11.02 -17.27
N VAL A 593 23.50 -10.49 -18.48
CA VAL A 593 24.24 -11.19 -19.55
C VAL A 593 25.71 -11.39 -19.18
N VAL A 594 26.38 -10.37 -18.63
CA VAL A 594 27.79 -10.46 -18.19
C VAL A 594 27.97 -11.59 -17.18
N SER A 595 27.21 -11.53 -16.09
CA SER A 595 27.25 -12.53 -15.02
C SER A 595 26.82 -13.92 -15.49
N GLY A 596 25.86 -14.02 -16.41
CA GLY A 596 25.44 -15.30 -17.01
C GLY A 596 26.55 -15.97 -17.81
N ILE A 597 27.28 -15.22 -18.65
CA ILE A 597 28.43 -15.75 -19.40
C ILE A 597 29.55 -16.19 -18.44
N GLU A 598 29.85 -15.37 -17.43
CA GLU A 598 30.86 -15.71 -16.42
C GLU A 598 30.50 -16.97 -15.63
N ALA A 599 29.24 -17.11 -15.23
CA ALA A 599 28.74 -18.29 -14.53
C ALA A 599 28.87 -19.57 -15.39
N VAL A 600 28.40 -19.53 -16.64
CA VAL A 600 28.49 -20.68 -17.58
C VAL A 600 29.93 -21.06 -17.83
N THR A 601 30.80 -20.07 -18.09
CA THR A 601 32.22 -20.30 -18.40
C THR A 601 32.96 -20.87 -17.19
N THR A 602 32.70 -20.32 -15.99
CA THR A 602 33.30 -20.80 -14.74
C THR A 602 32.86 -22.24 -14.42
N ALA A 603 31.58 -22.56 -14.63
CA ALA A 603 31.05 -23.90 -14.44
C ALA A 603 31.60 -24.90 -15.48
N ALA A 604 31.70 -24.51 -16.75
CA ALA A 604 32.32 -25.29 -17.80
C ALA A 604 33.79 -25.61 -17.47
N GLN A 605 34.58 -24.61 -17.07
CA GLN A 605 35.96 -24.79 -16.65
C GLN A 605 36.09 -25.69 -15.42
N SER A 606 35.19 -25.55 -14.44
CA SER A 606 35.19 -26.37 -13.22
C SER A 606 34.92 -27.86 -13.48
N LEU A 607 34.29 -28.18 -14.61
CA LEU A 607 33.92 -29.53 -15.03
C LEU A 607 34.75 -30.07 -16.22
N ASP A 608 35.84 -29.40 -16.60
CA ASP A 608 36.67 -29.73 -17.77
C ASP A 608 35.88 -29.79 -19.09
N VAL A 609 34.90 -28.91 -19.25
CA VAL A 609 34.13 -28.77 -20.49
C VAL A 609 34.84 -27.84 -21.45
N THR A 610 35.29 -28.38 -22.58
CA THR A 610 35.88 -27.60 -23.67
C THR A 610 34.78 -26.89 -24.45
N LEU A 611 34.73 -25.55 -24.37
CA LEU A 611 33.69 -24.76 -25.03
C LEU A 611 33.76 -24.91 -26.55
N GLU A 612 34.97 -24.99 -27.11
CA GLU A 612 35.25 -25.02 -28.55
C GLU A 612 34.68 -26.24 -29.27
N THR A 613 34.32 -27.29 -28.53
CA THR A 613 33.71 -28.52 -29.02
C THR A 613 32.32 -28.78 -28.43
N SER A 614 31.74 -27.78 -27.76
CA SER A 614 30.44 -27.92 -27.09
C SER A 614 29.31 -27.41 -27.94
N THR A 615 28.16 -28.10 -27.88
CA THR A 615 26.88 -27.59 -28.39
C THR A 615 26.19 -26.83 -27.26
N ALA A 616 25.89 -25.54 -27.46
CA ALA A 616 25.16 -24.71 -26.50
C ALA A 616 23.69 -24.53 -26.92
N ALA A 617 22.78 -24.59 -25.98
CA ALA A 617 21.35 -24.28 -26.19
C ALA A 617 20.94 -23.07 -25.36
N VAL A 618 20.22 -22.12 -25.98
CA VAL A 618 19.68 -20.94 -25.31
C VAL A 618 18.14 -20.99 -25.35
N LEU A 619 17.54 -21.27 -24.20
CA LEU A 619 16.10 -21.21 -24.00
C LEU A 619 15.66 -19.77 -23.71
N GLY A 620 14.76 -19.25 -24.54
CA GLY A 620 14.41 -17.82 -24.52
C GLY A 620 15.27 -16.97 -25.45
N ALA A 621 15.89 -17.59 -26.48
CA ALA A 621 16.83 -16.94 -27.40
C ALA A 621 16.32 -15.65 -28.08
N SER A 622 15.01 -15.47 -28.19
CA SER A 622 14.40 -14.27 -28.78
C SER A 622 14.17 -13.10 -27.81
N GLY A 623 14.42 -13.30 -26.51
CA GLY A 623 14.37 -12.26 -25.48
C GLY A 623 15.65 -11.44 -25.41
N ALA A 624 15.64 -10.35 -24.64
CA ALA A 624 16.79 -9.42 -24.55
C ALA A 624 18.07 -10.12 -24.08
N ILE A 625 17.99 -10.81 -22.94
CA ILE A 625 19.10 -11.56 -22.34
C ILE A 625 19.50 -12.72 -23.26
N GLY A 626 18.54 -13.56 -23.67
CA GLY A 626 18.79 -14.73 -24.53
C GLY A 626 19.48 -14.37 -25.85
N LYS A 627 19.08 -13.27 -26.50
CA LYS A 627 19.68 -12.77 -27.74
C LYS A 627 21.14 -12.37 -27.55
N ALA A 628 21.44 -11.64 -26.47
CA ALA A 628 22.80 -11.20 -26.15
C ALA A 628 23.70 -12.38 -25.74
N LEU A 629 23.19 -13.31 -24.93
CA LEU A 629 23.91 -14.54 -24.58
C LEU A 629 24.22 -15.39 -25.80
N SER A 630 23.25 -15.56 -26.70
CA SER A 630 23.44 -16.28 -27.97
C SER A 630 24.57 -15.66 -28.79
N THR A 631 24.63 -14.33 -28.82
CA THR A 631 25.69 -13.56 -29.52
C THR A 631 27.07 -13.78 -28.91
N LEU A 632 27.19 -13.73 -27.58
CA LEU A 632 28.48 -13.89 -26.90
C LEU A 632 28.95 -15.35 -26.86
N LEU A 633 28.05 -16.32 -26.65
CA LEU A 633 28.39 -17.74 -26.64
C LEU A 633 28.91 -18.20 -28.01
N ALA A 634 28.36 -17.68 -29.11
CA ALA A 634 28.79 -18.00 -30.47
C ALA A 634 30.27 -17.65 -30.76
N GLU A 635 30.92 -16.83 -29.93
CA GLU A 635 32.35 -16.56 -30.04
C GLU A 635 33.20 -17.80 -29.71
N SER A 636 32.69 -18.69 -28.84
CA SER A 636 33.49 -19.75 -28.21
C SER A 636 32.95 -21.17 -28.39
N VAL A 637 31.70 -21.35 -28.84
CA VAL A 637 31.06 -22.68 -28.97
C VAL A 637 31.10 -23.22 -30.39
N GLN A 638 30.98 -24.55 -30.53
CA GLN A 638 30.95 -25.23 -31.83
C GLN A 638 29.62 -25.08 -32.54
N GLU A 639 28.51 -25.23 -31.80
CA GLU A 639 27.15 -25.24 -32.35
C GLU A 639 26.21 -24.52 -31.36
N LEU A 640 25.20 -23.83 -31.91
CA LEU A 640 24.22 -23.09 -31.13
C LEU A 640 22.78 -23.47 -31.48
N ILE A 641 22.04 -23.89 -30.47
CA ILE A 641 20.61 -24.21 -30.53
C ILE A 641 19.82 -23.06 -29.91
N LEU A 642 19.09 -22.32 -30.74
CA LEU A 642 18.20 -21.23 -30.33
C LEU A 642 16.79 -21.78 -30.12
N ILE A 643 16.28 -21.67 -28.89
CA ILE A 643 14.97 -22.20 -28.53
C ILE A 643 14.01 -21.05 -28.17
N GLY A 644 12.94 -20.94 -28.95
CA GLY A 644 11.92 -19.90 -28.82
C GLY A 644 10.63 -20.38 -28.17
N ASN A 645 9.70 -19.45 -27.93
CA ASN A 645 8.42 -19.76 -27.29
C ASN A 645 7.49 -20.55 -28.25
N PRO A 646 6.99 -21.75 -27.86
CA PRO A 646 6.14 -22.57 -28.72
C PRO A 646 4.73 -21.99 -28.93
N ARG A 647 4.22 -21.15 -28.02
CA ARG A 647 2.87 -20.56 -28.12
C ARG A 647 2.70 -19.67 -29.36
N ASN A 648 3.80 -19.16 -29.93
CA ASN A 648 3.80 -18.33 -31.14
C ASN A 648 4.93 -18.75 -32.10
N ALA A 649 4.96 -20.03 -32.49
CA ALA A 649 6.09 -20.63 -33.19
C ALA A 649 6.62 -19.81 -34.38
N GLY A 650 5.75 -19.39 -35.31
CA GLY A 650 6.18 -18.60 -36.47
C GLY A 650 6.80 -17.23 -36.12
N LYS A 651 6.30 -16.54 -35.08
CA LYS A 651 6.91 -15.29 -34.61
C LYS A 651 8.24 -15.55 -33.90
N SER A 652 8.32 -16.62 -33.12
CA SER A 652 9.53 -17.05 -32.43
C SER A 652 10.65 -17.38 -33.42
N GLU A 653 10.34 -18.19 -34.44
CA GLU A 653 11.27 -18.54 -35.53
C GLU A 653 11.78 -17.30 -36.25
N PHE A 654 10.88 -16.40 -36.66
CA PHE A 654 11.28 -15.15 -37.31
C PHE A 654 12.20 -14.29 -36.44
N ARG A 655 11.92 -14.18 -35.13
CA ARG A 655 12.80 -13.46 -34.20
C ARG A 655 14.15 -14.14 -34.06
N MET A 656 14.20 -15.46 -33.95
CA MET A 656 15.46 -16.20 -33.85
C MET A 656 16.30 -16.11 -35.12
N ARG A 657 15.69 -16.06 -36.32
CA ARG A 657 16.43 -15.76 -37.56
C ARG A 657 17.13 -14.40 -37.46
N LYS A 658 16.49 -13.37 -36.89
CA LYS A 658 17.14 -12.08 -36.63
C LYS A 658 18.27 -12.17 -35.60
N VAL A 659 18.17 -13.08 -34.64
CA VAL A 659 19.26 -13.36 -33.69
C VAL A 659 20.45 -13.95 -34.44
N VAL A 660 20.24 -14.93 -35.33
CA VAL A 660 21.32 -15.47 -36.17
C VAL A 660 21.95 -14.39 -37.04
N VAL A 661 21.16 -13.50 -37.67
CA VAL A 661 21.69 -12.34 -38.40
C VAL A 661 22.62 -11.49 -37.52
N GLN A 662 22.19 -11.17 -36.29
CA GLN A 662 23.02 -10.39 -35.37
C GLN A 662 24.31 -11.13 -34.99
N ILE A 663 24.24 -12.44 -34.73
CA ILE A 663 25.41 -13.27 -34.42
C ILE A 663 26.42 -13.17 -35.57
N LEU A 664 25.99 -13.37 -36.81
CA LEU A 664 26.84 -13.30 -37.99
C LEU A 664 27.49 -11.92 -38.15
N GLN A 665 26.71 -10.85 -37.97
CA GLN A 665 27.20 -9.47 -38.06
C GLN A 665 28.24 -9.17 -36.97
N HIS A 666 27.99 -9.60 -35.73
CA HIS A 666 28.89 -9.42 -34.59
C HIS A 666 30.21 -10.16 -34.79
N LEU A 667 30.14 -11.46 -35.14
CA LEU A 667 31.34 -12.27 -35.38
C LEU A 667 32.17 -11.75 -36.56
N ARG A 668 31.52 -11.25 -37.63
CA ARG A 668 32.24 -10.58 -38.72
C ARG A 668 32.92 -9.31 -38.24
N GLN A 669 32.23 -8.47 -37.47
CA GLN A 669 32.82 -7.24 -36.94
C GLN A 669 34.04 -7.53 -36.03
N LEU A 670 33.99 -8.59 -35.24
CA LEU A 670 35.13 -9.05 -34.44
C LEU A 670 36.29 -9.54 -35.32
N ALA A 671 36.00 -10.35 -36.34
CA ALA A 671 37.02 -10.80 -37.31
C ALA A 671 37.69 -9.62 -38.03
N ASP A 672 36.91 -8.63 -38.46
CA ASP A 672 37.40 -7.40 -39.12
C ASP A 672 38.28 -6.56 -38.18
N LYS A 673 38.01 -6.60 -36.87
CA LYS A 673 38.84 -5.97 -35.82
C LYS A 673 40.07 -6.81 -35.44
N GLY A 674 40.31 -7.94 -36.09
CA GLY A 674 41.47 -8.81 -35.89
C GLY A 674 41.34 -9.80 -34.73
N HIS A 675 40.12 -10.08 -34.25
CA HIS A 675 39.90 -11.11 -33.24
C HIS A 675 40.16 -12.51 -33.81
N GLU A 676 40.89 -13.35 -33.08
CA GLU A 676 41.17 -14.73 -33.46
C GLU A 676 40.19 -15.68 -32.77
N PHE A 677 39.46 -16.47 -33.57
CA PHE A 677 38.55 -17.50 -33.07
C PHE A 677 39.24 -18.87 -33.04
N ALA A 678 38.95 -19.66 -32.00
CA ALA A 678 39.45 -21.02 -31.90
C ALA A 678 38.88 -21.91 -33.02
N ALA A 679 39.69 -22.85 -33.50
CA ALA A 679 39.31 -23.72 -34.61
C ALA A 679 38.07 -24.57 -34.28
N GLY A 680 37.09 -24.60 -35.18
CA GLY A 680 35.86 -25.37 -35.00
C GLY A 680 34.71 -24.62 -34.30
N THR A 681 34.96 -23.42 -33.80
CA THR A 681 33.90 -22.55 -33.27
C THR A 681 33.05 -21.92 -34.38
N ILE A 682 31.86 -21.44 -34.02
CA ILE A 682 31.02 -20.64 -34.93
C ILE A 682 31.77 -19.39 -35.42
N GLY A 683 32.56 -18.74 -34.57
CA GLY A 683 33.42 -17.62 -34.97
C GLY A 683 34.41 -17.98 -36.09
N ASP A 684 35.09 -19.13 -35.97
CA ASP A 684 36.00 -19.63 -37.01
C ASP A 684 35.24 -20.02 -38.29
N TYR A 685 34.04 -20.58 -38.17
CA TYR A 685 33.14 -20.86 -39.30
C TYR A 685 32.77 -19.57 -40.06
N VAL A 686 32.32 -18.53 -39.35
CA VAL A 686 31.93 -17.24 -39.96
C VAL A 686 33.12 -16.55 -40.62
N ARG A 687 34.28 -16.53 -39.96
CA ARG A 687 35.53 -15.93 -40.49
C ARG A 687 35.94 -16.55 -41.84
N LYS A 688 35.66 -17.84 -42.06
CA LYS A 688 36.02 -18.57 -43.29
C LYS A 688 35.04 -18.36 -44.44
N ARG A 689 33.84 -17.82 -44.19
CA ARG A 689 32.84 -17.61 -45.24
C ARG A 689 33.13 -16.33 -46.03
N GLN A 690 32.96 -16.41 -47.35
CA GLN A 690 33.19 -15.30 -48.30
C GLN A 690 31.89 -14.76 -48.90
N ASP A 691 30.77 -15.42 -48.63
CA ASP A 691 29.45 -15.20 -49.19
C ASP A 691 28.49 -14.48 -48.23
N LEU A 692 29.01 -13.92 -47.13
CA LEU A 692 28.21 -13.13 -46.19
C LEU A 692 27.68 -11.86 -46.87
N PRO A 693 26.39 -11.50 -46.68
CA PRO A 693 25.83 -10.24 -47.16
C PRO A 693 26.63 -9.02 -46.68
N SER A 694 26.57 -7.90 -47.40
CA SER A 694 27.29 -6.68 -47.00
C SER A 694 26.86 -6.15 -45.62
N ALA A 695 27.71 -5.37 -44.96
CA ALA A 695 27.41 -4.77 -43.65
C ALA A 695 26.23 -3.79 -43.68
N ASP A 696 26.06 -3.11 -44.81
CA ASP A 696 24.98 -2.18 -45.09
C ASP A 696 23.78 -2.82 -45.80
N ALA A 697 23.81 -4.14 -46.03
CA ALA A 697 22.68 -4.87 -46.61
C ALA A 697 21.43 -4.76 -45.72
N ASP A 698 20.26 -4.74 -46.35
CA ASP A 698 19.01 -4.64 -45.61
C ASP A 698 18.68 -5.93 -44.85
N LEU A 699 17.76 -5.83 -43.90
CA LEU A 699 17.40 -6.96 -43.05
C LEU A 699 16.77 -8.11 -43.85
N SER A 700 16.10 -7.83 -44.98
CA SER A 700 15.52 -8.86 -45.84
C SER A 700 16.59 -9.73 -46.48
N GLU A 701 17.64 -9.12 -47.03
CA GLU A 701 18.77 -9.83 -47.63
C GLU A 701 19.47 -10.74 -46.60
N TRP A 702 19.68 -10.22 -45.39
CA TRP A 702 20.23 -11.00 -44.29
C TRP A 702 19.32 -12.16 -43.86
N LEU A 703 18.01 -11.97 -43.85
CA LEU A 703 17.05 -13.02 -43.49
C LEU A 703 16.99 -14.12 -44.57
N ASP A 704 17.01 -13.76 -45.84
CA ASP A 704 17.05 -14.70 -46.97
C ASP A 704 18.35 -15.53 -46.94
N TYR A 705 19.48 -14.88 -46.61
CA TYR A 705 20.75 -15.56 -46.39
C TYR A 705 20.67 -16.56 -45.24
N VAL A 706 20.14 -16.15 -44.08
CA VAL A 706 20.00 -17.04 -42.92
C VAL A 706 19.05 -18.20 -43.21
N GLU A 707 17.97 -17.98 -43.97
CA GLU A 707 17.07 -19.07 -44.37
C GLU A 707 17.78 -20.11 -45.24
N THR A 708 18.66 -19.67 -46.14
CA THR A 708 19.51 -20.57 -46.93
C THR A 708 20.54 -21.28 -46.05
N LEU A 709 21.21 -20.53 -45.16
CA LEU A 709 22.22 -21.05 -44.24
C LEU A 709 21.67 -22.17 -43.34
N LEU A 710 20.44 -22.02 -42.84
CA LEU A 710 19.79 -23.02 -41.97
C LEU A 710 19.38 -24.30 -42.73
N MET A 711 19.38 -24.29 -44.08
CA MET A 711 19.19 -25.49 -44.91
C MET A 711 20.53 -26.19 -45.23
N GLU A 712 21.66 -25.52 -45.00
CA GLU A 712 23.01 -26.09 -45.10
C GLU A 712 23.42 -26.77 -43.78
N ASP A 713 24.54 -27.49 -43.80
CA ASP A 713 25.18 -28.01 -42.58
C ASP A 713 25.88 -26.87 -41.82
N ALA A 714 25.08 -25.96 -41.27
CA ALA A 714 25.52 -24.80 -40.52
C ALA A 714 25.45 -25.08 -39.00
N PRO A 715 26.33 -24.45 -38.18
CA PRO A 715 26.38 -24.70 -36.74
C PRO A 715 25.26 -23.97 -35.97
N PHE A 716 24.07 -23.85 -36.56
CA PHE A 716 22.91 -23.17 -35.99
C PHE A 716 21.66 -24.05 -36.11
N VAL A 717 20.96 -24.22 -34.99
CA VAL A 717 19.63 -24.83 -34.96
C VAL A 717 18.64 -23.82 -34.39
N ILE A 718 17.52 -23.61 -35.07
CA ILE A 718 16.40 -22.81 -34.55
C ILE A 718 15.21 -23.73 -34.33
N THR A 719 14.63 -23.70 -33.13
CA THR A 719 13.50 -24.57 -32.80
C THR A 719 12.57 -23.94 -31.75
N THR A 720 11.37 -24.48 -31.64
CA THR A 720 10.46 -24.22 -30.52
C THR A 720 10.19 -25.48 -29.69
N ASP A 721 10.76 -26.61 -30.10
CA ASP A 721 10.69 -27.89 -29.40
C ASP A 721 11.96 -28.10 -28.56
N ALA A 722 11.90 -27.62 -27.32
CA ALA A 722 12.98 -27.78 -26.34
C ALA A 722 13.26 -29.26 -26.04
N ALA A 723 12.22 -30.08 -25.91
CA ALA A 723 12.35 -31.48 -25.51
C ALA A 723 13.14 -32.31 -26.53
N ALA A 724 12.99 -32.01 -27.82
CA ALA A 724 13.73 -32.71 -28.89
C ALA A 724 15.20 -32.26 -29.04
N HIS A 725 15.59 -31.11 -28.49
CA HIS A 725 16.90 -30.50 -28.77
C HIS A 725 17.79 -30.28 -27.55
N LEU A 726 17.23 -30.04 -26.36
CA LEU A 726 18.01 -29.98 -25.13
C LEU A 726 18.85 -31.25 -24.85
N PRO A 727 18.42 -32.47 -25.23
CA PRO A 727 19.27 -33.67 -25.08
C PRO A 727 20.56 -33.66 -25.91
N LYS A 728 20.72 -32.72 -26.85
CA LYS A 728 21.91 -32.58 -27.69
C LYS A 728 22.94 -31.59 -27.11
N ALA A 729 22.53 -30.76 -26.15
CA ALA A 729 23.33 -29.65 -25.65
C ALA A 729 24.23 -30.05 -24.48
N ASP A 730 25.50 -29.64 -24.53
CA ASP A 730 26.46 -29.73 -23.42
C ASP A 730 26.27 -28.59 -22.42
N LEU A 731 25.88 -27.43 -22.93
CA LEU A 731 25.66 -26.19 -22.19
C LEU A 731 24.24 -25.72 -22.45
N ILE A 732 23.46 -25.46 -21.42
CA ILE A 732 22.09 -24.96 -21.54
C ILE A 732 22.00 -23.66 -20.76
N VAL A 733 21.48 -22.60 -21.38
CA VAL A 733 21.19 -21.33 -20.70
C VAL A 733 19.71 -21.03 -20.82
N ALA A 734 19.03 -20.88 -19.69
CA ALA A 734 17.62 -20.49 -19.63
C ALA A 734 17.51 -19.01 -19.26
N ALA A 735 16.88 -18.23 -20.14
CA ALA A 735 16.64 -16.80 -19.95
C ALA A 735 15.24 -16.44 -20.46
N THR A 736 14.21 -16.85 -19.72
CA THR A 736 12.81 -16.61 -20.09
C THR A 736 12.07 -15.83 -19.01
N SER A 737 10.94 -15.23 -19.41
CA SER A 737 9.97 -14.61 -18.49
C SER A 737 8.77 -15.53 -18.21
N SER A 738 8.94 -16.84 -18.40
CA SER A 738 7.92 -17.83 -18.07
C SER A 738 7.94 -18.09 -16.57
N PRO A 739 6.78 -18.08 -15.88
CA PRO A 739 6.70 -18.51 -14.49
C PRO A 739 6.79 -20.05 -14.36
N GLU A 740 6.62 -20.79 -15.45
CA GLU A 740 6.61 -22.26 -15.46
C GLU A 740 8.03 -22.86 -15.52
N ALA A 741 8.23 -24.02 -14.88
CA ALA A 741 9.42 -24.85 -15.08
C ALA A 741 9.37 -25.51 -16.47
N LEU A 742 10.30 -25.12 -17.35
CA LEU A 742 10.36 -25.54 -18.76
C LEU A 742 11.36 -26.68 -19.01
N ILE A 743 12.31 -26.91 -18.10
CA ILE A 743 13.37 -27.90 -18.23
C ILE A 743 13.14 -29.02 -17.19
N THR A 744 12.95 -30.24 -17.68
CA THR A 744 12.69 -31.43 -16.86
C THR A 744 13.85 -32.44 -16.95
N PRO A 745 13.98 -33.39 -16.00
CA PRO A 745 15.07 -34.38 -15.98
C PRO A 745 15.27 -35.17 -17.30
N ALA A 746 14.17 -35.48 -17.99
CA ALA A 746 14.18 -36.27 -19.22
C ALA A 746 14.73 -35.52 -20.44
N MET A 747 14.87 -34.19 -20.36
CA MET A 747 15.27 -33.34 -21.49
C MET A 747 16.78 -33.09 -21.56
N LEU A 748 17.58 -33.70 -20.68
CA LEU A 748 18.97 -33.28 -20.46
C LEU A 748 19.98 -34.30 -20.98
N LYS A 749 21.04 -33.84 -21.65
CA LYS A 749 22.21 -34.66 -22.01
C LYS A 749 22.93 -35.14 -20.75
N TRP A 750 23.56 -36.31 -20.79
CA TRP A 750 24.38 -36.77 -19.67
C TRP A 750 25.55 -35.81 -19.45
N GLY A 751 25.76 -35.39 -18.20
CA GLY A 751 26.86 -34.48 -17.87
C GLY A 751 26.63 -33.00 -18.18
N ALA A 752 25.45 -32.60 -18.65
CA ALA A 752 25.18 -31.22 -19.09
C ALA A 752 25.41 -30.17 -17.98
N VAL A 753 25.76 -28.95 -18.40
CA VAL A 753 25.82 -27.77 -17.52
C VAL A 753 24.69 -26.83 -17.87
N ILE A 754 23.88 -26.45 -16.88
CA ILE A 754 22.69 -25.63 -17.05
C ILE A 754 22.86 -24.36 -16.22
N CYS A 755 22.73 -23.19 -16.85
CA CYS A 755 22.67 -21.90 -16.18
C CYS A 755 21.26 -21.32 -16.31
N ASP A 756 20.55 -21.19 -15.19
CA ASP A 756 19.21 -20.62 -15.17
C ASP A 756 19.25 -19.17 -14.67
N LEU A 757 18.97 -18.23 -15.58
CA LEU A 757 18.89 -16.80 -15.31
C LEU A 757 17.43 -16.35 -15.07
N SER A 758 16.48 -17.27 -15.09
CA SER A 758 15.05 -16.98 -15.01
C SER A 758 14.59 -16.89 -13.55
N ARG A 759 13.64 -15.98 -13.28
CA ARG A 759 12.98 -15.84 -11.97
C ARG A 759 11.46 -15.72 -12.21
N PRO A 760 10.65 -16.72 -11.80
CA PRO A 760 11.01 -18.00 -11.16
C PRO A 760 11.94 -18.90 -11.99
N ALA A 761 12.59 -19.86 -11.33
CA ALA A 761 13.47 -20.82 -12.00
C ALA A 761 12.70 -21.65 -13.04
N ASN A 762 13.27 -21.80 -14.24
CA ASN A 762 12.74 -22.60 -15.32
C ASN A 762 13.25 -24.04 -15.31
N VAL A 763 14.23 -24.38 -14.46
CA VAL A 763 14.66 -25.77 -14.22
C VAL A 763 13.85 -26.40 -13.08
N SER A 764 13.24 -27.56 -13.33
CA SER A 764 12.53 -28.32 -12.30
C SER A 764 13.48 -28.74 -11.18
N ARG A 765 13.05 -28.61 -9.91
CA ARG A 765 13.79 -29.10 -8.74
C ARG A 765 14.02 -30.60 -8.77
N GLU A 766 13.21 -31.36 -9.52
CA GLU A 766 13.39 -32.81 -9.73
C GLU A 766 14.76 -33.14 -10.34
N VAL A 767 15.35 -32.22 -11.12
CA VAL A 767 16.68 -32.39 -11.73
C VAL A 767 17.76 -32.65 -10.69
N LEU A 768 17.68 -32.01 -9.51
CA LEU A 768 18.65 -32.20 -8.43
C LEU A 768 18.71 -33.66 -7.94
N HIS A 769 17.56 -34.34 -7.95
CA HIS A 769 17.43 -35.69 -7.41
C HIS A 769 17.58 -36.76 -8.50
N GLU A 770 17.03 -36.52 -9.69
CA GLU A 770 17.00 -37.49 -10.77
C GLU A 770 18.23 -37.46 -11.68
N ARG A 771 18.94 -36.33 -11.77
CA ARG A 771 20.09 -36.12 -12.66
C ARG A 771 21.34 -35.69 -11.89
N PRO A 772 21.92 -36.58 -11.06
CA PRO A 772 23.11 -36.27 -10.27
C PRO A 772 24.36 -36.01 -11.12
N ASP A 773 24.32 -36.35 -12.40
CA ASP A 773 25.35 -36.12 -13.41
C ASP A 773 25.31 -34.72 -14.04
N VAL A 774 24.22 -33.97 -13.86
CA VAL A 774 24.04 -32.62 -14.41
C VAL A 774 24.40 -31.57 -13.35
N LEU A 775 25.04 -30.49 -13.78
CA LEU A 775 25.24 -29.31 -12.93
C LEU A 775 24.21 -28.24 -13.30
N VAL A 776 23.33 -27.90 -12.36
CA VAL A 776 22.43 -26.73 -12.47
C VAL A 776 23.05 -25.61 -11.66
N ILE A 777 23.23 -24.45 -12.28
CA ILE A 777 23.67 -23.23 -11.62
C ILE A 777 22.64 -22.11 -11.76
N ASP A 778 22.49 -21.32 -10.70
CA ASP A 778 21.75 -20.07 -10.75
C ASP A 778 22.64 -19.02 -11.41
N GLY A 779 22.18 -18.45 -12.50
CA GLY A 779 22.85 -17.32 -13.13
C GLY A 779 22.50 -16.01 -12.43
N GLY A 780 23.42 -15.04 -12.48
CA GLY A 780 23.10 -13.66 -12.15
C GLY A 780 23.03 -13.32 -10.67
N VAL A 781 23.79 -14.02 -9.80
CA VAL A 781 24.04 -13.61 -8.41
C VAL A 781 25.44 -13.01 -8.30
N VAL A 782 25.54 -11.82 -7.72
CA VAL A 782 26.74 -10.98 -7.73
C VAL A 782 27.09 -10.59 -6.31
N GLU A 783 28.37 -10.70 -5.97
CA GLU A 783 28.95 -10.15 -4.75
C GLU A 783 29.15 -8.65 -4.94
N VAL A 784 28.48 -7.88 -4.10
CA VAL A 784 28.54 -6.41 -4.06
C VAL A 784 29.82 -6.03 -3.29
N PRO A 785 30.58 -5.01 -3.74
CA PRO A 785 31.74 -4.52 -3.01
C PRO A 785 31.34 -4.15 -1.58
N ASN A 786 32.30 -4.17 -0.64
CA ASN A 786 32.09 -3.92 0.79
C ASN A 786 31.03 -4.78 1.51
N ARG A 787 30.41 -5.77 0.83
CA ARG A 787 29.37 -6.70 1.33
C ARG A 787 28.31 -6.01 2.22
N PRO A 788 27.61 -4.98 1.72
CA PRO A 788 26.66 -4.19 2.49
C PRO A 788 25.49 -5.04 2.97
N ASP A 789 24.87 -4.60 4.07
CA ASP A 789 23.49 -4.96 4.34
C ASP A 789 22.59 -4.22 3.34
N LEU A 790 21.74 -4.94 2.62
CA LEU A 790 20.78 -4.34 1.70
C LEU A 790 19.53 -3.82 2.43
N GLY A 791 19.47 -3.98 3.75
CA GLY A 791 18.31 -3.65 4.58
C GLY A 791 17.17 -4.65 4.40
N TRP A 792 17.43 -5.76 3.69
CA TRP A 792 16.44 -6.74 3.30
C TRP A 792 17.07 -8.08 2.91
N ASN A 793 16.42 -9.20 3.23
CA ASN A 793 16.84 -10.52 2.78
C ASN A 793 16.17 -10.90 1.45
N PHE A 794 16.93 -10.84 0.35
CA PHE A 794 16.50 -11.29 -0.99
C PHE A 794 16.66 -12.80 -1.23
N GLY A 795 16.82 -13.60 -0.16
CA GLY A 795 17.11 -15.04 -0.24
C GLY A 795 18.59 -15.37 -0.42
N PHE A 796 19.49 -14.40 -0.18
CA PHE A 796 20.94 -14.55 -0.34
C PHE A 796 21.72 -14.23 0.93
N GLU A 797 23.01 -14.56 0.93
CA GLU A 797 23.91 -14.13 2.00
C GLU A 797 24.12 -12.61 1.94
N GLN A 798 24.39 -11.99 3.10
CA GLN A 798 24.71 -10.57 3.17
C GLN A 798 25.86 -10.20 2.23
N GLY A 799 25.67 -9.10 1.48
CA GLY A 799 26.59 -8.63 0.46
C GLY A 799 26.39 -9.24 -0.94
N GLN A 800 25.35 -10.04 -1.15
CA GLN A 800 24.98 -10.56 -2.47
C GLN A 800 23.72 -9.89 -3.00
N ALA A 801 23.65 -9.69 -4.32
CA ALA A 801 22.50 -9.12 -5.02
C ALA A 801 22.30 -9.81 -6.37
N TYR A 802 21.11 -9.64 -6.96
CA TYR A 802 20.91 -10.01 -8.36
C TYR A 802 21.71 -9.10 -9.29
N ALA A 803 22.18 -9.63 -10.42
CA ALA A 803 22.93 -8.88 -11.41
C ALA A 803 22.16 -7.66 -11.93
N CYS A 804 20.83 -7.75 -12.04
CA CYS A 804 20.01 -6.61 -12.42
C CYS A 804 20.05 -5.46 -11.39
N MET A 805 20.13 -5.79 -10.09
CA MET A 805 20.34 -4.81 -9.02
C MET A 805 21.75 -4.24 -9.09
N SER A 806 22.77 -5.08 -9.32
CA SER A 806 24.16 -4.65 -9.42
C SER A 806 24.41 -3.67 -10.58
N GLU A 807 23.74 -3.83 -11.72
CA GLU A 807 23.81 -2.84 -12.81
C GLU A 807 23.34 -1.46 -12.34
N THR A 808 22.21 -1.43 -11.63
CA THR A 808 21.63 -0.21 -11.08
C THR A 808 22.59 0.46 -10.10
N MET A 809 23.19 -0.34 -9.20
CA MET A 809 24.18 0.11 -8.24
C MET A 809 25.45 0.66 -8.91
N MET A 810 26.00 -0.03 -9.90
CA MET A 810 27.21 0.42 -10.64
C MET A 810 26.98 1.73 -11.37
N LEU A 811 25.84 1.88 -12.05
CA LEU A 811 25.50 3.12 -12.75
C LEU A 811 25.30 4.29 -11.76
N ALA A 812 24.76 4.02 -10.57
CA ALA A 812 24.62 5.01 -9.51
C ALA A 812 25.99 5.44 -8.93
N LEU A 813 26.91 4.50 -8.71
CA LEU A 813 28.30 4.78 -8.30
C LEU A 813 29.01 5.70 -9.29
N GLU A 814 28.78 5.51 -10.59
CA GLU A 814 29.28 6.38 -11.66
C GLU A 814 28.48 7.68 -11.84
N LYS A 815 27.40 7.88 -11.07
CA LYS A 815 26.43 8.99 -11.19
C LYS A 815 25.90 9.16 -12.62
N ARG A 816 25.77 8.05 -13.36
CA ARG A 816 25.33 8.04 -14.75
C ARG A 816 23.82 7.79 -14.85
N TYR A 817 23.07 8.88 -14.87
CA TYR A 817 21.61 8.88 -14.88
C TYR A 817 21.05 8.95 -16.30
N GLU A 818 21.33 7.91 -17.10
CA GLU A 818 20.81 7.73 -18.46
C GLU A 818 20.05 6.42 -18.55
N ASN A 819 19.03 6.36 -19.41
CA ASN A 819 18.29 5.12 -19.64
C ASN A 819 19.23 4.03 -20.18
N ALA A 820 19.29 2.90 -19.49
CA ALA A 820 20.19 1.79 -19.79
C ALA A 820 19.41 0.48 -19.98
N SER A 821 19.92 -0.42 -20.81
CA SER A 821 19.36 -1.79 -20.96
C SER A 821 17.86 -1.88 -21.31
N LEU A 822 17.25 -0.83 -21.89
CA LEU A 822 15.81 -0.80 -22.15
C LEU A 822 15.38 -1.53 -23.44
N GLY A 823 14.38 -2.39 -23.32
CA GLY A 823 13.78 -3.16 -24.40
C GLY A 823 14.56 -4.41 -24.80
N ALA A 824 14.32 -4.89 -26.03
CA ALA A 824 14.76 -6.21 -26.48
C ALA A 824 16.16 -6.24 -27.13
N ASP A 825 16.71 -5.08 -27.51
CA ASP A 825 17.98 -4.99 -28.23
C ASP A 825 19.04 -4.40 -27.30
N LEU A 826 19.83 -5.28 -26.68
CA LEU A 826 20.93 -4.88 -25.81
C LEU A 826 22.16 -4.50 -26.64
N ASN A 827 22.85 -3.43 -26.23
CA ASN A 827 24.07 -2.97 -26.89
C ASN A 827 25.29 -3.72 -26.33
N ILE A 828 26.03 -4.42 -27.20
CA ILE A 828 27.23 -5.19 -26.82
C ILE A 828 28.33 -4.30 -26.23
N GLU A 829 28.53 -3.08 -26.76
CA GLU A 829 29.52 -2.14 -26.20
C GLU A 829 29.13 -1.71 -24.79
N HIS A 830 27.83 -1.57 -24.50
CA HIS A 830 27.35 -1.26 -23.16
C HIS A 830 27.53 -2.44 -22.20
N ILE A 831 27.31 -3.68 -22.67
CA ILE A 831 27.61 -4.90 -21.89
C ILE A 831 29.10 -4.96 -21.52
N GLN A 832 29.99 -4.67 -22.47
CA GLN A 832 31.44 -4.60 -22.20
C GLN A 832 31.82 -3.47 -21.24
N TYR A 833 31.18 -2.31 -21.37
CA TYR A 833 31.34 -1.19 -20.43
C TYR A 833 30.95 -1.59 -19.00
N LEU A 834 29.82 -2.27 -18.81
CA LEU A 834 29.38 -2.75 -17.50
C LEU A 834 30.30 -3.81 -16.91
N ARG A 835 30.88 -4.69 -17.72
CA ARG A 835 31.95 -5.60 -17.26
C ARG A 835 33.15 -4.81 -16.72
N GLY A 836 33.58 -3.78 -17.45
CA GLY A 836 34.66 -2.90 -16.97
C GLY A 836 34.31 -2.12 -15.69
N LEU A 837 33.05 -1.71 -15.52
CA LEU A 837 32.59 -1.11 -14.27
C LEU A 837 32.59 -2.11 -13.12
N ALA A 838 32.20 -3.37 -13.36
CA ALA A 838 32.24 -4.40 -12.33
C ALA A 838 33.67 -4.61 -11.82
N ASP A 839 34.63 -4.74 -12.74
CA ASP A 839 36.06 -4.83 -12.40
C ASP A 839 36.54 -3.58 -11.64
N LYS A 840 36.15 -2.38 -12.09
CA LYS A 840 36.51 -1.11 -11.44
C LYS A 840 36.00 -1.05 -10.00
N HIS A 841 34.72 -1.35 -9.80
CA HIS A 841 34.04 -1.11 -8.54
C HIS A 841 34.10 -2.29 -7.57
N GLY A 842 34.51 -3.47 -8.03
CA GLY A 842 34.64 -4.68 -7.21
C GLY A 842 33.40 -5.56 -7.16
N PHE A 843 32.53 -5.50 -8.18
CA PHE A 843 31.44 -6.45 -8.33
C PHE A 843 31.96 -7.72 -9.00
N ALA A 844 31.61 -8.89 -8.47
CA ALA A 844 32.07 -10.18 -9.00
C ALA A 844 30.99 -11.26 -8.87
N LEU A 845 31.10 -12.35 -9.63
CA LEU A 845 30.21 -13.50 -9.48
C LEU A 845 30.30 -14.07 -8.06
N ALA A 846 29.16 -14.25 -7.38
CA ALA A 846 29.07 -14.74 -5.99
C ALA A 846 29.29 -16.26 -5.85
N GLY A 847 30.32 -16.80 -6.51
CA GLY A 847 30.54 -18.23 -6.67
C GLY A 847 29.45 -18.92 -7.49
N LEU A 848 29.60 -20.23 -7.72
CA LEU A 848 28.55 -21.04 -8.34
C LEU A 848 27.50 -21.41 -7.29
N ARG A 849 26.23 -21.22 -7.62
CA ARG A 849 25.08 -21.54 -6.76
C ARG A 849 24.11 -22.45 -7.48
N SER A 850 23.31 -23.23 -6.77
CA SER A 850 22.27 -24.09 -7.34
C SER A 850 21.01 -24.02 -6.48
N PHE A 851 19.89 -23.58 -7.06
CA PHE A 851 18.60 -23.40 -6.37
C PHE A 851 18.75 -22.56 -5.08
N ASP A 852 19.40 -21.42 -5.24
CA ASP A 852 19.68 -20.38 -4.24
C ASP A 852 20.69 -20.78 -3.15
N ARG A 853 21.40 -21.91 -3.31
CA ARG A 853 22.42 -22.38 -2.36
C ARG A 853 23.82 -22.37 -2.94
N PRO A 854 24.86 -22.00 -2.18
CA PRO A 854 26.25 -22.13 -2.64
C PRO A 854 26.57 -23.59 -2.99
N LEU A 855 27.20 -23.83 -4.14
CA LEU A 855 27.69 -25.15 -4.51
C LEU A 855 28.97 -25.47 -3.73
N THR A 856 29.02 -26.67 -3.17
CA THR A 856 30.21 -27.16 -2.48
C THR A 856 31.22 -27.77 -3.45
N SER A 857 32.51 -27.78 -3.08
CA SER A 857 33.55 -28.45 -3.86
C SER A 857 33.28 -29.94 -4.03
N GLU A 858 32.64 -30.58 -3.04
CA GLU A 858 32.27 -32.01 -3.09
C GLU A 858 31.20 -32.29 -4.15
N GLU A 859 30.20 -31.41 -4.28
CA GLU A 859 29.16 -31.52 -5.30
C GLU A 859 29.73 -31.36 -6.71
N LEU A 860 30.61 -30.37 -6.91
CA LEU A 860 31.31 -30.17 -8.19
C LEU A 860 32.17 -31.38 -8.56
N GLU A 861 32.95 -31.92 -7.61
CA GLU A 861 33.74 -33.13 -7.84
C GLU A 861 32.88 -34.37 -8.09
N ARG A 862 31.70 -34.47 -7.47
CA ARG A 862 30.75 -35.56 -7.71
C ARG A 862 30.25 -35.52 -9.15
N VAL A 863 29.81 -34.35 -9.61
CA VAL A 863 29.34 -34.16 -11.00
C VAL A 863 30.49 -34.46 -11.98
N ARG A 864 31.69 -33.93 -11.74
CA ARG A 864 32.89 -34.18 -12.56
C ARG A 864 33.19 -35.69 -12.69
N ARG A 865 33.13 -36.44 -11.58
CA ARG A 865 33.33 -37.89 -11.58
C ARG A 865 32.25 -38.66 -12.33
N LEU A 866 30.98 -38.26 -12.20
CA LEU A 866 29.86 -38.90 -12.90
C LEU A 866 29.91 -38.63 -14.41
N ARG A 867 30.30 -37.41 -14.80
CA ARG A 867 30.52 -37.02 -16.19
C ARG A 867 31.62 -37.85 -16.84
N ALA A 868 32.78 -38.01 -16.18
CA ALA A 868 33.88 -38.84 -16.67
C ALA A 868 33.48 -40.31 -16.88
N LYS A 869 32.65 -40.87 -15.99
CA LYS A 869 32.12 -42.24 -16.14
C LYS A 869 31.16 -42.40 -17.32
N GLY A 870 30.37 -41.38 -17.63
CA GLY A 870 29.48 -41.36 -18.79
C GLY A 870 30.24 -41.37 -20.10
N ALA A 871 31.27 -40.54 -20.23
CA ALA A 871 32.15 -40.49 -21.40
C ALA A 871 32.82 -41.86 -21.68
N ASP A 872 33.31 -42.55 -20.63
CA ASP A 872 33.88 -43.89 -20.72
C ASP A 872 32.88 -44.98 -21.17
N THR A 873 31.58 -44.74 -21.01
CA THR A 873 30.52 -45.68 -21.37
C THR A 873 30.02 -45.42 -22.79
N GLU A 874 29.91 -44.15 -23.21
CA GLU A 874 29.59 -43.75 -24.58
C GLU A 874 30.72 -44.10 -25.57
N ASP A 875 32.00 -43.90 -25.19
CA ASP A 875 33.15 -44.30 -26.03
C ASP A 875 33.22 -45.83 -26.24
N LYS A 876 32.80 -46.62 -25.25
CA LYS A 876 32.72 -48.09 -25.37
C LYS A 876 31.55 -48.56 -26.23
N ILE A 877 30.50 -47.76 -26.36
CA ILE A 877 29.36 -48.05 -27.24
C ILE A 877 29.69 -47.61 -28.67
N ALA A 878 30.36 -46.46 -28.85
CA ALA A 878 30.80 -45.94 -30.15
C ALA A 878 31.93 -46.77 -30.79
N GLN A 879 32.80 -47.42 -30.01
CA GLN A 879 33.81 -48.35 -30.52
C GLN A 879 33.25 -49.74 -30.88
N ASN A 880 32.00 -50.05 -30.54
CA ASN A 880 31.33 -51.33 -30.81
C ASN A 880 30.15 -51.21 -31.80
N ALA A 881 29.90 -50.03 -32.37
CA ALA A 881 28.96 -49.76 -33.45
C ALA A 881 29.73 -49.49 -34.75
#